data_AF-A0A7Y5UM27-F1
#
_entry.id   AF-A0A7Y5UM27-F1
#
_cell.length_a   1.000
_cell.length_b   1.000
_cell.length_c   1.000
_cell.angle_alpha   90.00
_cell.angle_beta   90.00
_cell.angle_gamma   90.00
#
_symmetry.space_group_name_H-M   'P 1'
#
loop_
_entity.id
_entity.type
_entity.pdbx_description
1 polymer ?
#
loop_
_entity_poly.entity_id
_entity_poly.type
_entity_poly.pdbx_seq_one_letter_code
_entity_poly.pdbx_strand_id
1 'polypeptide(L)'
;MVDKPYTLFIYHPAGDVDPALAIGAARAGAVGVFNAEDGSLDDVAIDLALDRMALHAGARFGVRLVELDADRAAGLLPRVPQGLAWVIVDRAVLGPDAAVGAPLRQAGVRLLAEVTDAEPLDEPLVAGLDGLVLKGNESGGLVGDDASFILLQKWLGRTTLPLYLRGGVTPHVAAACAAVGMAGGVIDAQVLLMPESPLRDVLQPVLGSLSGNETQAVGDGEAGQYYRVLMRPGHALARTFAEQADGLGHEGLRAWTRGRVNWREPRLGLLPVGHDVCFAAAWARQYGHLAALVRAFDDAVANHHRQAVQARAITAGAPLAEALGTALPVIQGPMTRVSDSAAFAQHVAEGGALPMLALALLKGTALTELLAETAQRLQGRRWGIGLLGFAPQALLDEQLAESARHKPDFALIAGGRPDQAVHLERSGIPTFLHVPSANLLPMFLAEGARRFIFEGRECGGHIGPLSSFVLWSTMIDRMLADLPASKVPAQDVQLIFAGGIHDALSSAMVQVMAAPLAARGVRIGILMGSAYLFTDEIVDSGAVVSGFQREVLACERTVNLESGPGHASRCGYTPFARDFFARRKALREQQVPAEEARQVLDDLILGRLRIASKGRDRGGADGALRELTDAQQHEQGMYMLGQVAMLRDHTLRVADLHRQVTDDAAALLAQRLLERTPDDANGAAAAQPADVAIVGIGCVLPRASSPREFWENIVERVDAITEVPRYRWDWRLYFDADRHARDKIYSKWGGFLDDLPFDPTRYGMPPKSIESVDPMQLMALEVAFRTLVDAGYAGDLPRPLNRERAAVILGASGGTGDLGSQYGLRAELPRFAGSLPEDVARRLPEWTEDSFAGILLNVIAGRIANRLNFGGVNYTTDAACGSSLAAVYQAVSELTAGRADFVLAGGVDTVQGPFGYLCFSKTQALSPRGRCATFDSEGDGIAIAEGIAMVALKRLADAERDGDRIYAVIKGAGGSSDGNAKGLTAPLPAGQLRAMRRAYAQAGYGPHTVGLFEAHGTGTVAGDTAELESTTRLIAEHAHAPRQAVVGSVKTNIGHTKASAGVAGMIKAALSLHHRVLPPHLHVRTPNAILRDERNPLHVIAQPRPWLPEANVPRRASCSAFGFGGTNFHVTMQEYAGEYRPWLQVATTDRWPAELLLWGEADRAALVQRIDTTLKALADTPALALRDLAASLARHYRSGSETLAVVAGSASDLATRLGQALAYLRGETAVLAPGVVHG
;
A
#
# COMPACT_ATOMS: atom_id res chain seq x y z
N MET A 1 14.32 -8.47 15.14
CA MET A 1 13.73 -9.09 13.93
C MET A 1 14.76 -10.05 13.38
N VAL A 2 14.38 -11.33 13.26
CA VAL A 2 15.17 -12.36 12.57
C VAL A 2 15.17 -12.02 11.08
N ASP A 3 16.29 -12.24 10.39
CA ASP A 3 16.38 -11.99 8.95
C ASP A 3 15.37 -12.88 8.20
N LYS A 4 14.48 -12.25 7.43
CA LYS A 4 13.50 -12.98 6.61
C LYS A 4 14.23 -13.85 5.57
N PRO A 5 13.69 -15.04 5.21
CA PRO A 5 14.28 -15.91 4.19
C PRO A 5 14.27 -15.29 2.78
N TYR A 6 13.47 -14.25 2.56
CA TYR A 6 13.48 -13.44 1.34
C TYR A 6 13.31 -11.96 1.71
N THR A 7 14.28 -11.11 1.37
CA THR A 7 14.26 -9.69 1.70
C THR A 7 13.66 -8.88 0.56
N LEU A 8 12.57 -8.16 0.81
CA LEU A 8 11.96 -7.25 -0.15
C LEU A 8 12.47 -5.83 0.09
N PHE A 9 13.11 -5.22 -0.89
CA PHE A 9 13.47 -3.81 -0.90
C PHE A 9 12.42 -3.01 -1.67
N ILE A 10 12.04 -1.85 -1.14
CA ILE A 10 11.18 -0.90 -1.83
C ILE A 10 11.94 0.40 -1.99
N TYR A 11 12.28 0.74 -3.23
CA TYR A 11 13.02 1.95 -3.52
C TYR A 11 12.08 3.13 -3.60
N HIS A 12 12.49 4.20 -2.94
CA HIS A 12 11.95 5.53 -3.20
C HIS A 12 12.25 5.96 -4.66
N PRO A 13 11.40 6.79 -5.30
CA PRO A 13 11.62 7.28 -6.66
C PRO A 13 12.89 8.13 -6.80
N ALA A 14 13.80 7.70 -7.67
CA ALA A 14 15.07 8.37 -7.97
C ALA A 14 14.93 9.90 -8.14
N GLY A 15 15.70 10.69 -7.40
CA GLY A 15 15.73 12.15 -7.57
C GLY A 15 14.61 12.95 -6.89
N ASP A 16 13.63 12.30 -6.24
CA ASP A 16 12.72 13.00 -5.34
C ASP A 16 13.33 13.12 -3.92
N VAL A 17 12.95 14.14 -3.17
CA VAL A 17 13.53 14.43 -1.83
C VAL A 17 12.70 13.91 -0.66
N ASP A 18 11.50 13.36 -0.90
CA ASP A 18 10.58 12.98 0.16
C ASP A 18 10.61 11.45 0.43
N PRO A 19 11.33 10.98 1.48
CA PRO A 19 11.50 9.55 1.76
C PRO A 19 10.23 8.85 2.29
N ALA A 20 9.05 9.48 2.25
CA ALA A 20 7.82 8.94 2.81
C ALA A 20 7.49 7.52 2.30
N LEU A 21 7.72 7.24 1.02
CA LEU A 21 7.51 5.90 0.48
C LEU A 21 8.43 4.85 1.13
N ALA A 22 9.72 5.19 1.30
CA ALA A 22 10.70 4.30 1.94
C ALA A 22 10.39 4.11 3.43
N ILE A 23 9.96 5.16 4.14
CA ILE A 23 9.51 5.04 5.55
C ILE A 23 8.30 4.11 5.64
N GLY A 24 7.31 4.26 4.74
CA GLY A 24 6.14 3.39 4.68
C GLY A 24 6.49 1.93 4.41
N ALA A 25 7.45 1.69 3.52
CA ALA A 25 7.96 0.35 3.24
C ALA A 25 8.63 -0.31 4.47
N ALA A 26 9.47 0.44 5.19
CA ALA A 26 10.12 -0.02 6.41
C ALA A 26 9.10 -0.45 7.47
N ARG A 27 8.07 0.38 7.69
CA ARG A 27 6.99 0.06 8.63
C ARG A 27 6.15 -1.13 8.20
N ALA A 28 5.89 -1.28 6.90
CA ALA A 28 5.17 -2.40 6.34
C ALA A 28 5.92 -3.75 6.48
N GLY A 29 7.19 -3.75 6.90
CA GLY A 29 8.01 -4.95 7.10
C GLY A 29 8.88 -5.33 5.89
N ALA A 30 9.04 -4.41 4.93
CA ALA A 30 10.05 -4.47 3.87
C ALA A 30 11.27 -3.61 4.25
N VAL A 31 12.31 -3.58 3.42
CA VAL A 31 13.42 -2.64 3.55
C VAL A 31 13.13 -1.40 2.71
N GLY A 32 12.84 -0.28 3.37
CA GLY A 32 12.75 1.01 2.70
C GLY A 32 14.12 1.52 2.27
N VAL A 33 14.28 1.90 1.00
CA VAL A 33 15.56 2.40 0.47
C VAL A 33 15.39 3.82 -0.08
N PHE A 34 16.18 4.77 0.42
CA PHE A 34 16.30 6.08 -0.21
C PHE A 34 17.14 5.99 -1.48
N ASN A 35 16.59 6.42 -2.62
CA ASN A 35 17.19 6.15 -3.92
C ASN A 35 17.82 7.41 -4.54
N ALA A 36 19.12 7.55 -4.37
CA ALA A 36 19.91 8.62 -4.99
C ALA A 36 20.58 8.22 -6.32
N GLU A 37 20.21 7.07 -6.90
CA GLU A 37 19.79 7.03 -8.32
C GLU A 37 20.56 7.84 -9.36
N ASP A 38 19.99 9.01 -9.58
CA ASP A 38 20.18 9.86 -10.74
C ASP A 38 21.33 10.87 -10.55
N GLY A 39 21.93 10.89 -9.35
CA GLY A 39 23.00 11.82 -8.98
C GLY A 39 22.61 13.29 -9.07
N SER A 40 21.30 13.60 -8.99
CA SER A 40 20.77 14.97 -9.01
C SER A 40 20.71 15.61 -7.63
N LEU A 41 20.64 14.79 -6.58
CA LEU A 41 20.57 15.23 -5.20
C LEU A 41 21.96 15.54 -4.64
N ASP A 42 22.05 16.62 -3.88
CA ASP A 42 23.24 16.95 -3.10
C ASP A 42 23.28 16.20 -1.77
N ASP A 43 24.44 16.27 -1.11
CA ASP A 43 24.71 15.57 0.14
C ASP A 43 23.74 15.95 1.25
N VAL A 44 23.37 17.23 1.29
CA VAL A 44 22.47 17.80 2.30
C VAL A 44 21.07 17.23 2.15
N ALA A 45 20.55 17.12 0.93
CA ALA A 45 19.25 16.54 0.64
C ALA A 45 19.21 15.05 1.00
N ILE A 46 20.28 14.30 0.68
CA ILE A 46 20.43 12.89 1.05
C ILE A 46 20.42 12.76 2.58
N ASP A 47 21.25 13.52 3.28
CA ASP A 47 21.37 13.47 4.73
C ASP A 47 20.05 13.80 5.43
N LEU A 48 19.34 14.85 4.99
CA LEU A 48 18.03 15.21 5.53
C LEU A 48 16.99 14.11 5.33
N ALA A 49 17.00 13.45 4.17
CA ALA A 49 16.11 12.33 3.91
C ALA A 49 16.44 11.12 4.81
N LEU A 50 17.72 10.81 4.98
CA LEU A 50 18.15 9.72 5.86
C LEU A 50 17.87 10.02 7.34
N ASP A 51 17.96 11.26 7.79
CA ASP A 51 17.59 11.66 9.16
C ASP A 51 16.08 11.49 9.39
N ARG A 52 15.25 11.85 8.40
CA ARG A 52 13.80 11.58 8.44
C ARG A 52 13.52 10.07 8.48
N MET A 53 14.27 9.27 7.72
CA MET A 53 14.14 7.81 7.77
C MET A 53 14.56 7.24 9.11
N ALA A 54 15.70 7.67 9.66
CA ALA A 54 16.19 7.25 10.98
C ALA A 54 15.17 7.57 12.09
N LEU A 55 14.49 8.72 11.99
CA LEU A 55 13.47 9.12 12.94
C LEU A 55 12.17 8.31 12.84
N HIS A 56 11.77 7.90 11.62
CA HIS A 56 10.41 7.40 11.38
C HIS A 56 10.30 5.97 10.85
N ALA A 57 11.37 5.35 10.35
CA ALA A 57 11.30 4.01 9.75
C ALA A 57 10.81 2.94 10.74
N GLY A 58 11.17 3.06 12.03
CA GLY A 58 10.82 2.09 13.08
C GLY A 58 11.43 0.70 12.88
N ALA A 59 12.19 0.51 11.79
CA ALA A 59 12.81 -0.73 11.34
C ALA A 59 14.12 -0.40 10.60
N ARG A 60 14.87 -1.44 10.21
CA ARG A 60 16.09 -1.27 9.44
C ARG A 60 15.78 -0.71 8.04
N PHE A 61 16.61 0.21 7.54
CA PHE A 61 16.44 0.85 6.23
C PHE A 61 17.76 0.91 5.45
N GLY A 62 17.69 1.27 4.17
CA GLY A 62 18.86 1.37 3.30
C GLY A 62 18.94 2.66 2.48
N VAL A 63 20.07 2.82 1.80
CA VAL A 63 20.32 3.91 0.84
C VAL A 63 20.97 3.36 -0.42
N ARG A 64 20.55 3.84 -1.59
CA ARG A 64 21.19 3.59 -2.88
C ARG A 64 21.89 4.86 -3.34
N LEU A 65 23.20 4.80 -3.55
CA LEU A 65 24.04 5.93 -3.96
C LEU A 65 24.64 5.70 -5.35
N VAL A 66 24.93 6.79 -6.07
CA VAL A 66 25.74 6.72 -7.29
C VAL A 66 27.20 6.49 -6.91
N GLU A 67 27.72 7.26 -5.95
CA GLU A 67 29.12 7.20 -5.53
C GLU A 67 29.24 6.96 -4.01
N LEU A 68 30.29 6.23 -3.61
CA LEU A 68 30.64 6.00 -2.21
C LEU A 68 32.14 6.25 -2.02
N ASP A 69 32.48 7.45 -1.55
CA ASP A 69 33.82 7.83 -1.12
C ASP A 69 33.96 7.73 0.41
N ALA A 70 35.16 8.02 0.92
CA ALA A 70 35.46 7.92 2.36
C ALA A 70 34.65 8.93 3.21
N ASP A 71 34.41 10.13 2.69
CA ASP A 71 33.65 11.18 3.38
C ASP A 71 32.17 10.78 3.48
N ARG A 72 31.59 10.24 2.40
CA ARG A 72 30.23 9.72 2.38
C ARG A 72 30.09 8.53 3.32
N ALA A 73 31.02 7.58 3.30
CA ALA A 73 31.00 6.44 4.20
C ALA A 73 31.03 6.88 5.67
N ALA A 74 31.88 7.86 6.00
CA ALA A 74 31.94 8.45 7.34
C ALA A 74 30.65 9.16 7.74
N GLY A 75 30.02 9.91 6.81
CA GLY A 75 28.74 10.60 7.04
C GLY A 75 27.55 9.66 7.29
N LEU A 76 27.62 8.41 6.83
CA LEU A 76 26.57 7.41 7.06
C LEU A 76 26.66 6.72 8.43
N LEU A 77 27.86 6.59 9.03
CA LEU A 77 28.08 5.89 10.28
C LEU A 77 27.20 6.34 11.46
N PRO A 78 26.93 7.65 11.69
CA PRO A 78 26.06 8.10 12.77
C PRO A 78 24.62 7.56 12.72
N ARG A 79 24.18 7.04 11.56
CA ARG A 79 22.82 6.55 11.33
C ARG A 79 22.68 5.03 11.50
N VAL A 80 23.79 4.31 11.64
CA VAL A 80 23.79 2.85 11.84
C VAL A 80 23.06 2.45 13.13
N PRO A 81 23.31 3.08 14.30
CA PRO A 81 22.54 2.79 15.53
C PRO A 81 21.05 3.13 15.40
N GLN A 82 20.68 3.97 14.43
CA GLN A 82 19.32 4.43 14.19
C GLN A 82 18.57 3.59 13.13
N GLY A 83 19.22 2.56 12.57
CA GLY A 83 18.59 1.58 11.69
C GLY A 83 19.14 1.49 10.26
N LEU A 84 20.14 2.31 9.88
CA LEU A 84 20.80 2.12 8.58
C LEU A 84 21.50 0.76 8.54
N ALA A 85 21.09 -0.11 7.61
CA ALA A 85 21.58 -1.48 7.53
C ALA A 85 21.99 -1.92 6.11
N TRP A 86 21.65 -1.14 5.07
CA TRP A 86 22.05 -1.44 3.69
C TRP A 86 22.56 -0.20 2.95
N VAL A 87 23.67 -0.37 2.24
CA VAL A 87 24.18 0.60 1.27
C VAL A 87 24.31 -0.11 -0.07
N ILE A 88 23.74 0.49 -1.12
CA ILE A 88 23.68 -0.08 -2.47
C ILE A 88 24.36 0.91 -3.43
N VAL A 89 25.30 0.43 -4.24
CA VAL A 89 26.08 1.28 -5.16
C VAL A 89 26.20 0.64 -6.54
N ASP A 90 26.46 1.43 -7.58
CA ASP A 90 26.73 0.91 -8.92
C ASP A 90 28.08 0.17 -8.98
N ARG A 91 28.18 -0.96 -9.70
CA ARG A 91 29.45 -1.71 -9.83
C ARG A 91 30.61 -0.86 -10.33
N ALA A 92 30.33 0.05 -11.27
CA ALA A 92 31.34 0.86 -11.96
C ALA A 92 32.08 1.83 -11.04
N VAL A 93 31.52 2.08 -9.85
CA VAL A 93 31.99 3.08 -8.89
C VAL A 93 32.89 2.46 -7.83
N LEU A 94 32.78 1.15 -7.60
CA LEU A 94 33.50 0.49 -6.51
C LEU A 94 35.02 0.42 -6.73
N GLY A 95 35.50 0.65 -7.96
CA GLY A 95 36.93 0.66 -8.28
C GLY A 95 37.71 -0.56 -7.75
N PRO A 96 39.05 -0.53 -7.79
CA PRO A 96 39.87 -1.56 -7.13
C PRO A 96 39.89 -1.42 -5.59
N ASP A 97 39.51 -0.26 -5.04
CA ASP A 97 39.55 0.04 -3.59
C ASP A 97 38.21 -0.24 -2.89
N ALA A 98 37.80 -1.52 -2.88
CA ALA A 98 36.65 -1.99 -2.08
C ALA A 98 36.78 -1.72 -0.56
N ALA A 99 37.92 -1.16 -0.11
CA ALA A 99 38.21 -0.73 1.25
C ALA A 99 37.32 0.44 1.73
N VAL A 100 36.76 1.27 0.84
CA VAL A 100 35.96 2.45 1.22
C VAL A 100 34.71 2.07 2.03
N GLY A 101 34.11 0.91 1.73
CA GLY A 101 32.96 0.38 2.47
C GLY A 101 33.29 -0.36 3.77
N ALA A 102 34.58 -0.63 4.05
CA ALA A 102 34.99 -1.43 5.20
C ALA A 102 34.51 -0.88 6.57
N PRO A 103 34.55 0.44 6.83
CA PRO A 103 34.04 1.00 8.09
C PRO A 103 32.54 0.73 8.30
N LEU A 104 31.73 0.81 7.24
CA LEU A 104 30.29 0.55 7.29
C LEU A 104 30.01 -0.92 7.57
N ARG A 105 30.73 -1.83 6.90
CA ARG A 105 30.61 -3.28 7.13
C ARG A 105 31.01 -3.69 8.54
N GLN A 106 32.10 -3.11 9.08
CA GLN A 106 32.50 -3.31 10.48
C GLN A 106 31.44 -2.82 11.48
N ALA A 107 30.66 -1.81 11.12
CA ALA A 107 29.53 -1.33 11.91
C ALA A 107 28.24 -2.17 11.72
N GLY A 108 28.25 -3.20 10.86
CA GLY A 108 27.12 -4.11 10.63
C GLY A 108 26.20 -3.73 9.46
N VAL A 109 26.61 -2.79 8.60
CA VAL A 109 25.89 -2.42 7.36
C VAL A 109 26.28 -3.38 6.23
N ARG A 110 25.29 -3.88 5.47
CA ARG A 110 25.54 -4.69 4.28
C ARG A 110 25.80 -3.81 3.06
N LEU A 111 26.92 -4.03 2.38
CA LEU A 111 27.26 -3.35 1.14
C LEU A 111 26.87 -4.21 -0.06
N LEU A 112 25.98 -3.70 -0.91
CA LEU A 112 25.52 -4.39 -2.13
C LEU A 112 25.98 -3.64 -3.38
N ALA A 113 26.36 -4.37 -4.42
CA ALA A 113 26.65 -3.79 -5.74
C ALA A 113 25.51 -4.07 -6.73
N GLU A 114 25.03 -3.04 -7.43
CA GLU A 114 24.07 -3.17 -8.52
C GLU A 114 24.80 -3.45 -9.85
N VAL A 115 24.38 -4.51 -10.54
CA VAL A 115 24.95 -4.98 -11.82
C VAL A 115 23.85 -5.12 -12.87
N THR A 116 24.15 -4.79 -14.12
CA THR A 116 23.21 -4.84 -15.26
C THR A 116 23.55 -5.91 -16.29
N ASP A 117 24.65 -6.62 -16.09
CA ASP A 117 25.22 -7.62 -16.98
C ASP A 117 25.81 -8.77 -16.15
N ALA A 118 26.34 -9.78 -16.83
CA ALA A 118 26.94 -10.97 -16.20
C ALA A 118 28.46 -11.03 -16.39
N GLU A 119 29.13 -9.88 -16.47
CA GLU A 119 30.59 -9.84 -16.50
C GLU A 119 31.16 -10.32 -15.15
N PRO A 120 32.27 -11.09 -15.15
CA PRO A 120 32.93 -11.54 -13.92
C PRO A 120 33.32 -10.36 -13.02
N LEU A 121 33.18 -10.53 -11.71
CA LEU A 121 33.69 -9.58 -10.71
C LEU A 121 35.09 -10.03 -10.27
N ASP A 122 36.00 -9.07 -10.12
CA ASP A 122 37.35 -9.35 -9.58
C ASP A 122 37.28 -9.82 -8.11
N GLU A 123 38.17 -10.73 -7.70
CA GLU A 123 38.17 -11.30 -6.34
C GLU A 123 38.20 -10.25 -5.20
N PRO A 124 39.01 -9.16 -5.27
CA PRO A 124 39.02 -8.14 -4.24
C PRO A 124 37.67 -7.43 -4.07
N LEU A 125 36.94 -7.24 -5.17
CA LEU A 125 35.62 -6.63 -5.18
C LEU A 125 34.60 -7.55 -4.51
N VAL A 126 34.63 -8.85 -4.83
CA VAL A 126 33.75 -9.86 -4.22
C VAL A 126 33.95 -9.92 -2.70
N ALA A 127 35.20 -9.88 -2.21
CA ALA A 127 35.50 -9.88 -0.78
C ALA A 127 34.97 -8.63 -0.03
N GLY A 128 34.84 -7.51 -0.76
CA GLY A 128 34.32 -6.24 -0.26
C GLY A 128 32.79 -6.16 -0.14
N LEU A 129 32.05 -7.11 -0.71
CA LEU A 129 30.59 -7.05 -0.84
C LEU A 129 29.87 -8.10 0.01
N ASP A 130 28.61 -7.80 0.34
CA ASP A 130 27.71 -8.70 1.08
C ASP A 130 26.56 -9.23 0.21
N GLY A 131 26.47 -8.80 -1.05
CA GLY A 131 25.48 -9.25 -2.02
C GLY A 131 25.47 -8.45 -3.33
N LEU A 132 24.71 -8.92 -4.31
CA LEU A 132 24.55 -8.26 -5.61
C LEU A 132 23.08 -7.98 -5.92
N VAL A 133 22.80 -6.78 -6.43
CA VAL A 133 21.48 -6.41 -6.97
C VAL A 133 21.55 -6.56 -8.50
N LEU A 134 20.84 -7.55 -9.04
CA LEU A 134 20.76 -7.83 -10.47
C LEU A 134 19.65 -6.98 -11.09
N LYS A 135 20.01 -5.96 -11.87
CA LYS A 135 19.05 -5.05 -12.51
C LYS A 135 18.80 -5.45 -13.96
N GLY A 136 17.68 -6.13 -14.20
CA GLY A 136 17.30 -6.58 -15.55
C GLY A 136 16.82 -5.45 -16.45
N ASN A 137 16.83 -5.72 -17.75
CA ASN A 137 16.48 -4.78 -18.83
C ASN A 137 15.09 -4.14 -18.67
N GLU A 138 14.15 -4.83 -18.05
CA GLU A 138 12.80 -4.31 -17.80
C GLU A 138 12.72 -3.25 -16.71
N SER A 139 13.79 -2.99 -15.95
CA SER A 139 13.84 -1.98 -14.89
C SER A 139 13.88 -0.55 -15.45
N GLY A 140 13.51 0.45 -14.64
CA GLY A 140 13.70 1.86 -15.00
C GLY A 140 15.16 2.34 -14.90
N GLY A 141 15.53 3.33 -15.72
CA GLY A 141 16.86 3.96 -15.68
C GLY A 141 17.94 3.18 -16.44
N LEU A 142 19.20 3.25 -15.99
CA LEU A 142 20.32 2.52 -16.63
C LEU A 142 20.13 1.01 -16.53
N VAL A 143 20.20 0.31 -17.66
CA VAL A 143 20.00 -1.14 -17.79
C VAL A 143 20.89 -1.75 -18.89
N GLY A 144 21.10 -3.07 -18.82
CA GLY A 144 21.77 -3.88 -19.85
C GLY A 144 20.77 -4.52 -20.83
N ASP A 145 21.21 -5.44 -21.70
CA ASP A 145 20.32 -6.16 -22.64
C ASP A 145 19.59 -7.37 -22.03
N ASP A 146 20.15 -7.97 -20.97
CA ASP A 146 19.57 -9.16 -20.33
C ASP A 146 18.32 -8.82 -19.52
N ALA A 147 17.21 -9.52 -19.81
CA ALA A 147 16.03 -9.48 -18.95
C ALA A 147 16.34 -10.12 -17.58
N SER A 148 15.61 -9.75 -16.52
CA SER A 148 15.90 -10.26 -15.16
C SER A 148 15.89 -11.78 -15.12
N PHE A 149 14.97 -12.43 -15.83
CA PHE A 149 14.87 -13.88 -15.93
C PHE A 149 16.14 -14.52 -16.49
N ILE A 150 16.82 -13.89 -17.44
CA ILE A 150 18.08 -14.39 -18.03
C ILE A 150 19.26 -14.00 -17.15
N LEU A 151 19.31 -12.74 -16.70
CA LEU A 151 20.42 -12.22 -15.91
C LEU A 151 20.61 -13.02 -14.62
N LEU A 152 19.53 -13.37 -13.92
CA LEU A 152 19.62 -14.21 -12.72
C LEU A 152 20.17 -15.60 -13.05
N GLN A 153 19.81 -16.20 -14.18
CA GLN A 153 20.30 -17.53 -14.57
C GLN A 153 21.80 -17.49 -14.86
N LYS A 154 22.30 -16.41 -15.46
CA LYS A 154 23.73 -16.21 -15.69
C LYS A 154 24.51 -16.10 -14.38
N TRP A 155 23.94 -15.46 -13.36
CA TRP A 155 24.61 -15.26 -12.07
C TRP A 155 24.49 -16.44 -11.12
N LEU A 156 23.39 -17.20 -11.19
CA LEU A 156 23.20 -18.42 -10.39
C LEU A 156 24.28 -19.44 -10.74
N GLY A 157 25.16 -19.73 -9.78
CA GLY A 157 26.32 -20.62 -9.95
C GLY A 157 27.64 -19.91 -10.27
N ARG A 158 27.64 -18.60 -10.59
CA ARG A 158 28.87 -17.80 -10.79
C ARG A 158 29.36 -17.11 -9.52
N THR A 159 28.51 -17.00 -8.49
CA THR A 159 28.86 -16.36 -7.23
C THR A 159 28.22 -17.06 -6.04
N THR A 160 28.85 -16.96 -4.88
CA THR A 160 28.31 -17.38 -3.59
C THR A 160 27.66 -16.21 -2.83
N LEU A 161 27.76 -14.98 -3.35
CA LEU A 161 27.15 -13.81 -2.75
C LEU A 161 25.61 -13.92 -2.83
N PRO A 162 24.88 -13.47 -1.79
CA PRO A 162 23.43 -13.30 -1.84
C PRO A 162 23.00 -12.44 -3.05
N LEU A 163 22.07 -12.95 -3.84
CA LEU A 163 21.57 -12.29 -5.04
C LEU A 163 20.18 -11.68 -4.77
N TYR A 164 19.99 -10.45 -5.23
CA TYR A 164 18.74 -9.69 -5.13
C TYR A 164 18.30 -9.26 -6.52
N LEU A 165 17.05 -9.51 -6.91
CA LEU A 165 16.57 -9.17 -8.25
C LEU A 165 15.91 -7.79 -8.29
N ARG A 166 16.19 -6.97 -9.30
CA ARG A 166 15.48 -5.72 -9.60
C ARG A 166 14.96 -5.75 -11.04
N GLY A 167 13.67 -5.52 -11.21
CA GLY A 167 12.96 -5.59 -12.49
C GLY A 167 11.96 -6.73 -12.54
N GLY A 168 10.68 -6.40 -12.72
CA GLY A 168 9.63 -7.41 -12.89
C GLY A 168 9.33 -8.27 -11.66
N VAL A 169 9.78 -7.85 -10.47
CA VAL A 169 9.57 -8.58 -9.21
C VAL A 169 8.12 -8.44 -8.75
N THR A 170 7.37 -9.54 -8.78
CA THR A 170 5.99 -9.66 -8.29
C THR A 170 5.93 -10.71 -7.17
N PRO A 171 4.81 -10.88 -6.44
CA PRO A 171 4.68 -11.99 -5.49
C PRO A 171 4.98 -13.36 -6.12
N HIS A 172 4.56 -13.60 -7.37
CA HIS A 172 4.84 -14.85 -8.10
C HIS A 172 6.33 -15.01 -8.42
N VAL A 173 6.96 -13.94 -8.92
CA VAL A 173 8.41 -13.94 -9.26
C VAL A 173 9.26 -14.05 -8.00
N ALA A 174 8.89 -13.38 -6.91
CA ALA A 174 9.58 -13.48 -5.63
C ALA A 174 9.56 -14.91 -5.10
N ALA A 175 8.41 -15.59 -5.17
CA ALA A 175 8.32 -16.99 -4.78
C ALA A 175 9.19 -17.90 -5.65
N ALA A 176 9.22 -17.68 -6.97
CA ALA A 176 10.05 -18.44 -7.90
C ALA A 176 11.56 -18.19 -7.65
N CYS A 177 11.95 -16.94 -7.48
CA CYS A 177 13.32 -16.54 -7.13
C CYS A 177 13.76 -17.15 -5.80
N ALA A 178 12.90 -17.09 -4.78
CA ALA A 178 13.18 -17.67 -3.47
C ALA A 178 13.33 -19.20 -3.53
N ALA A 179 12.53 -19.89 -4.36
CA ALA A 179 12.61 -21.34 -4.54
C ALA A 179 13.93 -21.79 -5.19
N VAL A 180 14.56 -20.93 -6.00
CA VAL A 180 15.86 -21.19 -6.64
C VAL A 180 17.07 -20.63 -5.88
N GLY A 181 16.84 -19.98 -4.73
CA GLY A 181 17.90 -19.55 -3.81
C GLY A 181 18.29 -18.07 -3.88
N MET A 182 17.49 -17.22 -4.52
CA MET A 182 17.67 -15.76 -4.42
C MET A 182 17.36 -15.28 -3.00
N ALA A 183 18.15 -14.32 -2.50
CA ALA A 183 18.04 -13.77 -1.16
C ALA A 183 16.95 -12.70 -1.03
N GLY A 184 16.48 -12.13 -2.15
CA GLY A 184 15.47 -11.10 -2.13
C GLY A 184 15.21 -10.44 -3.48
N GLY A 185 14.44 -9.35 -3.47
CA GLY A 185 14.14 -8.57 -4.66
C GLY A 185 13.79 -7.12 -4.35
N VAL A 186 13.77 -6.30 -5.39
CA VAL A 186 13.59 -4.85 -5.35
C VAL A 186 12.36 -4.49 -6.17
N ILE A 187 11.48 -3.65 -5.62
CA ILE A 187 10.35 -3.02 -6.31
C ILE A 187 10.44 -1.50 -6.21
N ASP A 188 9.96 -0.79 -7.22
CA ASP A 188 10.03 0.68 -7.30
C ASP A 188 8.77 1.31 -7.91
N ALA A 189 8.69 1.48 -9.24
CA ALA A 189 7.60 2.12 -9.97
C ALA A 189 6.23 1.47 -9.67
N GLN A 190 6.24 0.18 -9.35
CA GLN A 190 5.09 -0.66 -9.03
C GLN A 190 4.30 -0.18 -7.80
N VAL A 191 4.89 0.62 -6.92
CA VAL A 191 4.23 1.11 -5.69
C VAL A 191 3.96 2.61 -5.67
N LEU A 192 4.28 3.33 -6.76
CA LEU A 192 4.16 4.80 -6.80
C LEU A 192 2.72 5.33 -6.71
N LEU A 193 1.71 4.47 -6.98
CA LEU A 193 0.29 4.81 -6.85
C LEU A 193 -0.32 4.36 -5.52
N MET A 194 0.49 3.82 -4.60
CA MET A 194 0.04 3.47 -3.25
C MET A 194 -0.21 4.73 -2.41
N PRO A 195 -1.12 4.70 -1.42
CA PRO A 195 -1.42 5.84 -0.53
C PRO A 195 -0.24 6.34 0.30
N GLU A 196 0.79 5.50 0.49
CA GLU A 196 2.03 5.86 1.16
C GLU A 196 3.00 6.69 0.26
N SER A 197 2.74 6.75 -1.06
CA SER A 197 3.52 7.54 -2.01
C SER A 197 3.09 9.01 -2.02
N PRO A 198 4.01 9.98 -1.83
CA PRO A 198 3.69 11.41 -1.95
C PRO A 198 3.34 11.84 -3.38
N LEU A 199 3.60 10.98 -4.36
CA LEU A 199 3.43 11.27 -5.79
C LEU A 199 2.14 10.66 -6.36
N ARG A 200 1.36 9.92 -5.56
CA ARG A 200 0.17 9.19 -6.02
C ARG A 200 -0.75 10.06 -6.87
N ASP A 201 -1.17 11.21 -6.36
CA ASP A 201 -2.17 12.06 -7.02
C ASP A 201 -1.64 12.68 -8.31
N VAL A 202 -0.35 13.02 -8.35
CA VAL A 202 0.33 13.57 -9.54
C VAL A 202 0.53 12.50 -10.61
N LEU A 203 0.87 11.28 -10.21
CA LEU A 203 1.22 10.19 -11.12
C LEU A 203 0.02 9.35 -11.56
N GLN A 204 -1.10 9.36 -10.83
CA GLN A 204 -2.30 8.58 -11.19
C GLN A 204 -2.77 8.81 -12.64
N PRO A 205 -2.84 10.05 -13.17
CA PRO A 205 -3.24 10.29 -14.57
C PRO A 205 -2.20 9.83 -15.60
N VAL A 206 -0.93 9.68 -15.17
CA VAL A 206 0.19 9.35 -16.05
C VAL A 206 0.42 7.84 -16.11
N LEU A 207 0.46 7.19 -14.94
CA LEU A 207 0.79 5.78 -14.77
C LEU A 207 -0.44 4.87 -14.72
N GLY A 208 -1.62 5.41 -14.41
CA GLY A 208 -2.84 4.63 -14.11
C GLY A 208 -3.36 3.74 -15.25
N SER A 209 -2.92 4.00 -16.49
CA SER A 209 -3.35 3.29 -17.70
C SER A 209 -2.24 2.52 -18.40
N LEU A 210 -1.02 2.47 -17.83
CA LEU A 210 0.13 1.90 -18.51
C LEU A 210 0.09 0.38 -18.53
N SER A 211 0.54 -0.18 -19.64
CA SER A 211 0.66 -1.62 -19.86
C SER A 211 2.11 -2.11 -19.81
N GLY A 212 3.07 -1.19 -19.70
CA GLY A 212 4.51 -1.45 -19.72
C GLY A 212 5.11 -1.30 -21.12
N ASN A 213 4.29 -1.50 -22.16
CA ASN A 213 4.66 -1.36 -23.57
C ASN A 213 5.05 0.08 -23.96
N GLU A 214 4.65 1.05 -23.14
CA GLU A 214 4.94 2.46 -23.36
C GLU A 214 6.37 2.85 -22.93
N THR A 215 7.17 1.91 -22.41
CA THR A 215 8.57 2.18 -22.02
C THR A 215 9.54 1.76 -23.11
N GLN A 216 10.60 2.54 -23.33
CA GLN A 216 11.61 2.28 -24.35
C GLN A 216 13.01 2.29 -23.73
N ALA A 217 13.85 1.34 -24.15
CA ALA A 217 15.27 1.32 -23.86
C ALA A 217 16.03 2.07 -24.97
N VAL A 218 16.67 3.19 -24.62
CA VAL A 218 17.42 4.05 -25.56
C VAL A 218 18.90 4.03 -25.17
N GLY A 219 19.79 3.87 -26.14
CA GLY A 219 21.24 3.86 -25.90
C GLY A 219 22.01 3.19 -27.01
N ASP A 220 23.18 2.63 -26.68
CA ASP A 220 24.01 1.87 -27.60
C ASP A 220 23.51 0.43 -27.72
N GLY A 221 22.74 0.19 -28.78
CA GLY A 221 22.21 -1.12 -29.10
C GLY A 221 23.26 -2.15 -29.51
N GLU A 222 24.44 -1.71 -29.96
CA GLU A 222 25.55 -2.61 -30.21
C GLU A 222 26.28 -2.93 -28.91
N ALA A 223 26.47 -2.00 -27.97
CA ALA A 223 27.10 -2.30 -26.68
C ALA A 223 26.17 -2.99 -25.67
N GLY A 224 24.85 -2.97 -25.91
CA GLY A 224 23.85 -3.47 -24.96
C GLY A 224 23.68 -2.55 -23.75
N GLN A 225 23.98 -1.26 -23.91
CA GLN A 225 23.97 -0.26 -22.85
C GLN A 225 22.81 0.70 -23.07
N TYR A 226 21.80 0.64 -22.22
CA TYR A 226 20.57 1.39 -22.39
C TYR A 226 20.17 2.20 -21.15
N TYR A 227 19.28 3.15 -21.37
CA TYR A 227 18.48 3.80 -20.36
C TYR A 227 17.00 3.59 -20.69
N ARG A 228 16.24 2.98 -19.79
CA ARG A 228 14.80 2.74 -19.97
C ARG A 228 13.96 3.86 -19.36
N VAL A 229 13.04 4.39 -20.17
CA VAL A 229 12.24 5.57 -19.85
C VAL A 229 10.80 5.43 -20.39
N LEU A 230 9.85 6.14 -19.79
CA LEU A 230 8.49 6.26 -20.32
C LEU A 230 8.46 7.09 -21.62
N MET A 231 7.83 6.55 -22.66
CA MET A 231 7.57 7.21 -23.93
C MET A 231 6.07 7.43 -24.12
N ARG A 232 5.62 8.69 -24.07
CA ARG A 232 4.21 9.06 -24.32
C ARG A 232 4.04 10.34 -25.12
N PRO A 233 2.92 10.49 -25.84
CA PRO A 233 2.49 11.79 -26.36
C PRO A 233 2.46 12.84 -25.25
N GLY A 234 2.93 14.06 -25.55
CA GLY A 234 2.99 15.16 -24.59
C GLY A 234 4.22 15.19 -23.68
N HIS A 235 5.14 14.22 -23.76
CA HIS A 235 6.43 14.22 -23.04
C HIS A 235 7.56 14.58 -24.01
N ALA A 236 7.75 15.89 -24.25
CA ALA A 236 8.69 16.37 -25.28
C ALA A 236 10.14 15.96 -24.96
N LEU A 237 10.54 16.03 -23.68
CA LEU A 237 11.90 15.70 -23.26
C LEU A 237 12.25 14.23 -23.50
N ALA A 238 11.31 13.30 -23.30
CA ALA A 238 11.51 11.88 -23.57
C ALA A 238 11.71 11.60 -25.07
N ARG A 239 11.04 12.36 -25.95
CA ARG A 239 11.27 12.28 -27.40
C ARG A 239 12.65 12.79 -27.80
N THR A 240 13.03 13.97 -27.29
CA THR A 240 14.37 14.52 -27.51
C THR A 240 15.45 13.59 -26.98
N PHE A 241 15.20 12.91 -25.85
CA PHE A 241 16.07 11.87 -25.33
C PHE A 241 16.24 10.71 -26.32
N ALA A 242 15.15 10.14 -26.81
CA ALA A 242 15.19 9.03 -27.77
C ALA A 242 15.99 9.38 -29.04
N GLU A 243 15.89 10.62 -29.52
CA GLU A 243 16.61 11.10 -30.71
C GLU A 243 18.11 11.35 -30.45
N GLN A 244 18.46 11.93 -29.31
CA GLN A 244 19.85 12.37 -29.02
C GLN A 244 20.69 11.34 -28.30
N ALA A 245 20.07 10.41 -27.57
CA ALA A 245 20.76 9.44 -26.74
C ALA A 245 20.98 8.08 -27.43
N ASP A 246 20.39 7.88 -28.62
CA ASP A 246 20.67 6.71 -29.45
C ASP A 246 22.18 6.59 -29.72
N GLY A 247 22.76 5.42 -29.48
CA GLY A 247 24.21 5.17 -29.64
C GLY A 247 25.11 5.76 -28.54
N LEU A 248 24.56 6.31 -27.45
CA LEU A 248 25.36 6.65 -26.26
C LEU A 248 25.51 5.43 -25.35
N GLY A 249 26.72 5.20 -24.84
CA GLY A 249 26.97 4.25 -23.76
C GLY A 249 26.52 4.78 -22.39
N HIS A 250 26.64 3.95 -21.34
CA HIS A 250 26.14 4.28 -19.99
C HIS A 250 26.67 5.60 -19.41
N GLU A 251 27.94 5.95 -19.65
CA GLU A 251 28.53 7.22 -19.18
C GLU A 251 27.84 8.43 -19.85
N GLY A 252 27.69 8.39 -21.18
CA GLY A 252 27.00 9.44 -21.93
C GLY A 252 25.51 9.53 -21.57
N LEU A 253 24.85 8.39 -21.36
CA LEU A 253 23.47 8.34 -20.91
C LEU A 253 23.30 8.95 -19.52
N ARG A 254 24.19 8.64 -18.57
CA ARG A 254 24.18 9.21 -17.22
C ARG A 254 24.39 10.72 -17.25
N ALA A 255 25.36 11.19 -18.03
CA ALA A 255 25.61 12.63 -18.21
C ALA A 255 24.40 13.35 -18.82
N TRP A 256 23.69 12.71 -19.76
CA TRP A 256 22.50 13.29 -20.37
C TRP A 256 21.33 13.36 -19.39
N THR A 257 21.07 12.31 -18.61
CA THR A 257 19.86 12.22 -17.78
C THR A 257 19.98 12.93 -16.42
N ARG A 258 21.21 13.25 -15.98
CA ARG A 258 21.48 13.92 -14.70
C ARG A 258 20.68 15.23 -14.56
N GLY A 259 19.90 15.35 -13.48
CA GLY A 259 19.08 16.52 -13.18
C GLY A 259 17.87 16.73 -14.10
N ARG A 260 17.52 15.75 -14.95
CA ARG A 260 16.37 15.84 -15.89
C ARG A 260 15.19 14.95 -15.49
N VAL A 261 15.30 14.19 -14.40
CA VAL A 261 14.18 13.44 -13.82
C VAL A 261 13.31 14.39 -13.01
N ASN A 262 11.99 14.36 -13.24
CA ASN A 262 11.05 15.16 -12.44
C ASN A 262 9.70 14.45 -12.30
N TRP A 263 9.47 13.86 -11.12
CA TRP A 263 8.24 13.13 -10.80
C TRP A 263 7.05 14.02 -10.45
N ARG A 264 7.30 15.26 -9.99
CA ARG A 264 6.26 16.21 -9.57
C ARG A 264 5.68 16.99 -10.75
N GLU A 265 6.47 17.15 -11.82
CA GLU A 265 6.05 17.70 -13.09
C GLU A 265 6.36 16.71 -14.23
N PRO A 266 5.65 15.56 -14.27
CA PRO A 266 6.00 14.42 -15.14
C PRO A 266 6.03 14.76 -16.63
N ARG A 267 5.31 15.80 -17.07
CA ARG A 267 5.32 16.25 -18.48
C ARG A 267 6.60 17.01 -18.86
N LEU A 268 7.30 17.59 -17.89
CA LEU A 268 8.51 18.39 -18.09
C LEU A 268 9.79 17.60 -17.81
N GLY A 269 9.71 16.46 -17.11
CA GLY A 269 10.85 15.60 -16.79
C GLY A 269 10.89 14.28 -17.55
N LEU A 270 12.01 13.57 -17.40
CA LEU A 270 12.13 12.16 -17.71
C LEU A 270 11.55 11.33 -16.55
N LEU A 271 10.89 10.21 -16.88
CA LEU A 271 10.41 9.24 -15.91
C LEU A 271 11.10 7.89 -16.13
N PRO A 272 12.12 7.54 -15.31
CA PRO A 272 12.81 6.26 -15.41
C PRO A 272 11.94 5.14 -14.84
N VAL A 273 10.98 4.67 -15.63
CA VAL A 273 10.08 3.56 -15.26
C VAL A 273 10.27 2.39 -16.21
N GLY A 274 10.15 1.18 -15.65
CA GLY A 274 10.30 -0.09 -16.33
C GLY A 274 8.99 -0.67 -16.89
N HIS A 275 9.06 -1.86 -17.46
CA HIS A 275 7.88 -2.61 -17.92
C HIS A 275 6.92 -2.92 -16.76
N ASP A 276 7.46 -3.07 -15.54
CA ASP A 276 6.74 -3.39 -14.31
C ASP A 276 5.85 -2.25 -13.79
N VAL A 277 5.93 -1.05 -14.38
CA VAL A 277 4.97 0.04 -14.10
C VAL A 277 3.51 -0.38 -14.34
N CYS A 278 3.27 -1.39 -15.18
CA CYS A 278 1.96 -1.96 -15.44
C CYS A 278 1.25 -2.49 -14.18
N PHE A 279 1.99 -2.85 -13.13
CA PHE A 279 1.43 -3.31 -11.87
C PHE A 279 0.92 -2.17 -10.97
N ALA A 280 1.39 -0.93 -11.14
CA ALA A 280 1.15 0.15 -10.20
C ALA A 280 -0.33 0.42 -9.93
N ALA A 281 -1.14 0.51 -11.00
CA ALA A 281 -2.57 0.76 -10.89
C ALA A 281 -3.33 -0.47 -10.39
N ALA A 282 -2.93 -1.66 -10.81
CA ALA A 282 -3.56 -2.92 -10.41
C ALA A 282 -3.34 -3.17 -8.92
N TRP A 283 -2.12 -3.01 -8.43
CA TRP A 283 -1.74 -3.23 -7.05
C TRP A 283 -2.34 -2.19 -6.11
N ALA A 284 -2.38 -0.91 -6.51
CA ALA A 284 -3.06 0.13 -5.73
C ALA A 284 -4.56 -0.19 -5.53
N ARG A 285 -5.22 -0.83 -6.50
CA ARG A 285 -6.61 -1.29 -6.36
C ARG A 285 -6.73 -2.60 -5.58
N GLN A 286 -5.85 -3.56 -5.85
CA GLN A 286 -5.93 -4.92 -5.30
C GLN A 286 -5.53 -4.97 -3.82
N TYR A 287 -4.41 -4.32 -3.47
CA TYR A 287 -3.84 -4.37 -2.13
C TYR A 287 -4.18 -3.13 -1.31
N GLY A 288 -4.42 -1.98 -1.96
CA GLY A 288 -4.74 -0.71 -1.31
C GLY A 288 -3.56 -0.04 -0.62
N HIS A 289 -2.71 -0.80 0.08
CA HIS A 289 -1.62 -0.29 0.93
C HIS A 289 -0.38 -1.18 0.90
N LEU A 290 0.79 -0.58 1.18
CA LEU A 290 2.07 -1.30 1.22
C LEU A 290 2.06 -2.52 2.16
N ALA A 291 1.48 -2.40 3.36
CA ALA A 291 1.44 -3.50 4.32
C ALA A 291 0.74 -4.76 3.78
N ALA A 292 -0.33 -4.57 3.01
CA ALA A 292 -1.06 -5.65 2.38
C ALA A 292 -0.25 -6.27 1.22
N LEU A 293 0.44 -5.44 0.44
CA LEU A 293 1.33 -5.91 -0.62
C LEU A 293 2.49 -6.72 -0.04
N VAL A 294 3.19 -6.22 0.99
CA VAL A 294 4.32 -6.92 1.63
C VAL A 294 3.87 -8.27 2.19
N ARG A 295 2.69 -8.34 2.84
CA ARG A 295 2.10 -9.62 3.26
C ARG A 295 1.85 -10.56 2.08
N ALA A 296 1.35 -10.07 0.95
CA ALA A 296 1.17 -10.90 -0.25
C ALA A 296 2.49 -11.47 -0.78
N PHE A 297 3.60 -10.72 -0.69
CA PHE A 297 4.94 -11.23 -0.98
C PHE A 297 5.36 -12.33 -0.01
N ASP A 298 5.23 -12.08 1.31
CA ASP A 298 5.56 -13.05 2.36
C ASP A 298 4.75 -14.35 2.18
N ASP A 299 3.44 -14.23 1.92
CA ASP A 299 2.52 -15.36 1.70
C ASP A 299 2.86 -16.14 0.42
N ALA A 300 3.17 -15.44 -0.68
CA ALA A 300 3.54 -16.10 -1.94
C ALA A 300 4.84 -16.90 -1.77
N VAL A 301 5.86 -16.32 -1.14
CA VAL A 301 7.15 -16.99 -0.86
C VAL A 301 6.95 -18.20 0.04
N ALA A 302 6.07 -18.13 1.03
CA ALA A 302 5.78 -19.24 1.94
C ALA A 302 4.95 -20.39 1.30
N ASN A 303 4.13 -20.08 0.29
CA ASN A 303 3.10 -21.00 -0.19
C ASN A 303 3.30 -21.51 -1.62
N HIS A 304 3.72 -20.69 -2.58
CA HIS A 304 3.73 -21.10 -3.99
C HIS A 304 4.73 -22.23 -4.27
N HIS A 305 5.90 -22.23 -3.60
CA HIS A 305 6.87 -23.32 -3.74
C HIS A 305 6.27 -24.67 -3.29
N ARG A 306 5.55 -24.69 -2.16
CA ARG A 306 4.83 -25.88 -1.69
C ARG A 306 3.74 -26.33 -2.67
N GLN A 307 2.97 -25.38 -3.19
CA GLN A 307 1.94 -25.65 -4.19
C GLN A 307 2.52 -26.22 -5.49
N ALA A 308 3.67 -25.71 -5.95
CA ALA A 308 4.34 -26.20 -7.15
C ALA A 308 4.78 -27.66 -7.03
N VAL A 309 5.41 -28.01 -5.90
CA VAL A 309 5.83 -29.38 -5.58
C VAL A 309 4.62 -30.34 -5.53
N GLN A 310 3.47 -29.86 -5.03
CA GLN A 310 2.23 -30.64 -4.99
C GLN A 310 1.59 -30.79 -6.37
N ALA A 311 1.56 -29.72 -7.17
CA ALA A 311 0.88 -29.70 -8.47
C ALA A 311 1.60 -30.51 -9.54
N ARG A 312 2.95 -30.58 -9.50
CA ARG A 312 3.80 -31.27 -10.50
C ARG A 312 3.39 -30.96 -11.95
N ALA A 313 3.06 -29.69 -12.21
CA ALA A 313 2.33 -29.28 -13.40
C ALA A 313 3.07 -29.51 -14.72
N ILE A 314 4.41 -29.59 -14.68
CA ILE A 314 5.27 -29.81 -15.85
C ILE A 314 6.06 -31.11 -15.66
N THR A 315 5.36 -32.24 -15.58
CA THR A 315 5.95 -33.59 -15.47
C THR A 315 5.20 -34.59 -16.35
N ALA A 316 5.74 -35.80 -16.51
CA ALA A 316 5.05 -36.86 -17.24
C ALA A 316 3.68 -37.18 -16.60
N GLY A 317 2.63 -37.25 -17.43
CA GLY A 317 1.26 -37.49 -16.97
C GLY A 317 0.58 -36.27 -16.32
N ALA A 318 1.16 -35.07 -16.40
CA ALA A 318 0.48 -33.86 -15.94
C ALA A 318 -0.80 -33.57 -16.78
N PRO A 319 -1.77 -32.81 -16.24
CA PRO A 319 -3.06 -32.57 -16.91
C PRO A 319 -2.97 -32.02 -18.34
N LEU A 320 -1.94 -31.22 -18.65
CA LEU A 320 -1.73 -30.76 -20.02
C LEU A 320 -1.19 -31.86 -20.94
N ALA A 321 -0.30 -32.74 -20.46
CA ALA A 321 0.21 -33.86 -21.27
C ALA A 321 -0.94 -34.78 -21.71
N GLU A 322 -1.86 -35.08 -20.78
CA GLU A 322 -3.10 -35.82 -21.09
C GLU A 322 -3.96 -35.10 -22.14
N ALA A 323 -4.09 -33.77 -22.01
CA ALA A 323 -4.87 -32.96 -22.95
C ALA A 323 -4.26 -32.87 -24.35
N LEU A 324 -2.93 -32.90 -24.44
CA LEU A 324 -2.18 -32.91 -25.70
C LEU A 324 -2.12 -34.31 -26.33
N GLY A 325 -2.34 -35.36 -25.55
CA GLY A 325 -2.09 -36.74 -25.98
C GLY A 325 -0.61 -37.05 -26.17
N THR A 326 0.25 -36.39 -25.40
CA THR A 326 1.71 -36.54 -25.41
C THR A 326 2.20 -37.09 -24.07
N ALA A 327 3.45 -37.54 -23.99
CA ALA A 327 4.02 -38.01 -22.73
C ALA A 327 4.31 -36.83 -21.78
N LEU A 328 4.70 -35.69 -22.34
CA LEU A 328 5.15 -34.51 -21.60
C LEU A 328 4.33 -33.26 -22.01
N PRO A 329 4.11 -32.31 -21.09
CA PRO A 329 3.42 -31.03 -21.35
C PRO A 329 4.37 -30.00 -22.00
N VAL A 330 5.16 -30.44 -22.98
CA VAL A 330 6.20 -29.67 -23.66
C VAL A 330 5.83 -29.52 -25.13
N ILE A 331 5.93 -28.30 -25.65
CA ILE A 331 5.68 -27.97 -27.06
C ILE A 331 6.96 -27.45 -27.69
N GLN A 332 7.33 -27.98 -28.86
CA GLN A 332 8.39 -27.38 -29.67
C GLN A 332 7.84 -26.16 -30.40
N GLY A 333 8.43 -24.99 -30.18
CA GLY A 333 7.99 -23.73 -30.78
C GLY A 333 8.31 -23.67 -32.28
N PRO A 334 7.36 -23.32 -33.16
CA PRO A 334 7.60 -23.30 -34.60
C PRO A 334 8.61 -22.21 -34.98
N MET A 335 9.76 -22.62 -35.53
CA MET A 335 10.86 -21.74 -35.93
C MET A 335 11.03 -21.75 -37.46
N THR A 336 10.78 -20.60 -38.09
CA THR A 336 10.91 -20.43 -39.55
C THR A 336 12.28 -20.90 -40.04
N ARG A 337 12.31 -21.77 -41.07
CA ARG A 337 13.54 -22.37 -41.65
C ARG A 337 14.35 -23.28 -40.74
N VAL A 338 13.85 -23.60 -39.55
CA VAL A 338 14.47 -24.54 -38.62
C VAL A 338 13.53 -25.72 -38.43
N SER A 339 12.31 -25.51 -37.93
CA SER A 339 11.31 -26.55 -37.75
C SER A 339 10.44 -26.79 -38.99
N ASP A 340 11.03 -26.61 -40.18
CA ASP A 340 10.47 -27.01 -41.48
C ASP A 340 11.04 -28.38 -41.95
N SER A 341 11.30 -29.29 -40.99
CA SER A 341 11.82 -30.65 -41.23
C SER A 341 10.94 -31.71 -40.55
N ALA A 342 10.41 -32.64 -41.36
CA ALA A 342 9.63 -33.78 -40.89
C ALA A 342 10.45 -34.75 -40.02
N ALA A 343 11.73 -34.91 -40.33
CA ALA A 343 12.65 -35.75 -39.55
C ALA A 343 12.87 -35.17 -38.14
N PHE A 344 13.00 -33.84 -38.03
CA PHE A 344 13.16 -33.20 -36.73
C PHE A 344 11.90 -33.34 -35.86
N ALA A 345 10.72 -33.14 -36.47
CA ALA A 345 9.44 -33.34 -35.80
C ALA A 345 9.30 -34.76 -35.23
N GLN A 346 9.84 -35.77 -35.92
CA GLN A 346 9.88 -37.15 -35.43
C GLN A 346 10.70 -37.29 -34.15
N HIS A 347 11.92 -36.73 -34.10
CA HIS A 347 12.76 -36.78 -32.89
C HIS A 347 12.12 -36.08 -31.69
N VAL A 348 11.46 -34.94 -31.91
CA VAL A 348 10.70 -34.23 -30.85
C VAL A 348 9.55 -35.09 -30.32
N ALA A 349 8.79 -35.74 -31.20
CA ALA A 349 7.69 -36.63 -30.81
C ALA A 349 8.17 -37.90 -30.09
N GLU A 350 9.29 -38.48 -30.52
CA GLU A 350 9.94 -39.62 -29.85
C GLU A 350 10.46 -39.25 -28.47
N GLY A 351 10.91 -38.00 -28.29
CA GLY A 351 11.23 -37.42 -26.99
C GLY A 351 10.01 -37.11 -26.10
N GLY A 352 8.78 -37.33 -26.58
CA GLY A 352 7.55 -37.22 -25.80
C GLY A 352 6.87 -35.84 -25.79
N ALA A 353 7.41 -34.85 -26.53
CA ALA A 353 6.84 -33.51 -26.67
C ALA A 353 5.95 -33.39 -27.92
N LEU A 354 5.18 -32.29 -28.03
CA LEU A 354 4.39 -31.97 -29.22
C LEU A 354 5.24 -31.20 -30.26
N PRO A 355 5.56 -31.79 -31.43
CA PRO A 355 6.24 -31.06 -32.51
C PRO A 355 5.30 -30.09 -33.24
N MET A 356 5.82 -28.90 -33.60
CA MET A 356 5.10 -27.89 -34.38
C MET A 356 5.90 -27.46 -35.62
N LEU A 357 5.38 -27.79 -36.81
CA LEU A 357 5.99 -27.42 -38.09
C LEU A 357 5.81 -25.93 -38.38
N ALA A 358 6.90 -25.22 -38.69
CA ALA A 358 6.81 -23.82 -39.09
C ALA A 358 6.46 -23.69 -40.57
N LEU A 359 5.21 -23.34 -40.89
CA LEU A 359 4.81 -23.13 -42.28
C LEU A 359 5.36 -21.80 -42.82
N ALA A 360 5.41 -20.77 -41.99
CA ALA A 360 5.91 -19.44 -42.34
C ALA A 360 5.34 -18.93 -43.68
N LEU A 361 6.19 -18.78 -44.70
CA LEU A 361 5.82 -18.36 -46.06
C LEU A 361 5.86 -19.52 -47.09
N LEU A 362 5.80 -20.78 -46.65
CA LEU A 362 5.73 -21.95 -47.54
C LEU A 362 4.38 -22.03 -48.26
N LYS A 363 4.42 -22.44 -49.53
CA LYS A 363 3.27 -22.58 -50.43
C LYS A 363 3.56 -23.60 -51.54
N GLY A 364 2.54 -24.04 -52.26
CA GLY A 364 2.67 -24.98 -53.38
C GLY A 364 3.30 -26.32 -53.00
N THR A 365 4.10 -26.90 -53.91
CA THR A 365 4.66 -28.25 -53.78
C THR A 365 5.49 -28.46 -52.51
N ALA A 366 6.31 -27.48 -52.11
CA ALA A 366 7.14 -27.58 -50.91
C ALA A 366 6.32 -27.71 -49.62
N LEU A 367 5.13 -27.11 -49.57
CA LEU A 367 4.21 -27.26 -48.44
C LEU A 367 3.58 -28.66 -48.43
N THR A 368 3.09 -29.13 -49.58
CA THR A 368 2.50 -30.47 -49.72
C THR A 368 3.49 -31.57 -49.35
N GLU A 369 4.74 -31.48 -49.81
CA GLU A 369 5.80 -32.45 -49.52
C GLU A 369 6.10 -32.50 -48.01
N LEU A 370 6.29 -31.35 -47.36
CA LEU A 370 6.57 -31.28 -45.92
C LEU A 370 5.45 -31.92 -45.07
N LEU A 371 4.20 -31.61 -45.38
CA LEU A 371 3.05 -32.15 -44.63
C LEU A 371 2.86 -33.65 -44.87
N ALA A 372 3.01 -34.11 -46.11
CA ALA A 372 2.91 -35.52 -46.46
C ALA A 372 4.02 -36.35 -45.79
N GLU A 373 5.27 -35.88 -45.84
CA GLU A 373 6.40 -36.54 -45.19
C GLU A 373 6.22 -36.60 -43.68
N THR A 374 5.74 -35.51 -43.06
CA THR A 374 5.51 -35.46 -41.61
C THR A 374 4.42 -36.44 -41.18
N ALA A 375 3.28 -36.46 -41.88
CA ALA A 375 2.21 -37.41 -41.60
C ALA A 375 2.69 -38.86 -41.72
N GLN A 376 3.55 -39.16 -42.71
CA GLN A 376 4.13 -40.49 -42.89
C GLN A 376 5.09 -40.88 -41.77
N ARG A 377 6.00 -39.97 -41.34
CA ARG A 377 7.00 -40.26 -40.31
C ARG A 377 6.40 -40.42 -38.92
N LEU A 378 5.36 -39.66 -38.60
CA LEU A 378 4.79 -39.64 -37.25
C LEU A 378 3.81 -40.78 -36.95
N GLN A 379 3.28 -41.48 -37.97
CA GLN A 379 2.53 -42.75 -37.86
C GLN A 379 1.48 -42.81 -36.72
N GLY A 380 0.69 -41.75 -36.54
CA GLY A 380 -0.35 -41.68 -35.50
C GLY A 380 0.07 -41.02 -34.18
N ARG A 381 1.32 -40.54 -34.06
CA ARG A 381 1.72 -39.60 -32.99
C ARG A 381 1.15 -38.20 -33.29
N ARG A 382 0.89 -37.45 -32.21
CA ARG A 382 0.31 -36.10 -32.28
C ARG A 382 1.31 -35.07 -32.83
N TRP A 383 0.85 -34.17 -33.68
CA TRP A 383 1.66 -33.05 -34.19
C TRP A 383 0.81 -31.84 -34.58
N GLY A 384 1.47 -30.69 -34.75
CA GLY A 384 0.76 -29.49 -35.19
C GLY A 384 1.54 -28.60 -36.15
N ILE A 385 0.88 -27.51 -36.53
CA ILE A 385 1.38 -26.52 -37.50
C ILE A 385 1.44 -25.12 -36.88
N GLY A 386 2.45 -24.35 -37.25
CA GLY A 386 2.64 -22.94 -36.88
C GLY A 386 2.33 -22.01 -38.04
N LEU A 387 1.44 -21.06 -37.80
CA LEU A 387 0.96 -20.06 -38.76
C LEU A 387 1.36 -18.65 -38.32
N LEU A 388 1.62 -17.77 -39.30
CA LEU A 388 1.83 -16.35 -39.07
C LEU A 388 0.50 -15.61 -39.20
N GLY A 389 -0.02 -15.06 -38.11
CA GLY A 389 -1.32 -14.38 -38.08
C GLY A 389 -1.42 -13.16 -39.00
N PHE A 390 -0.27 -12.56 -39.34
CA PHE A 390 -0.13 -11.41 -40.24
C PHE A 390 0.17 -11.80 -41.71
N ALA A 391 0.26 -13.10 -42.03
CA ALA A 391 0.43 -13.52 -43.43
C ALA A 391 -0.80 -13.12 -44.29
N PRO A 392 -0.63 -12.87 -45.60
CA PRO A 392 -1.75 -12.57 -46.48
C PRO A 392 -2.82 -13.65 -46.42
N GLN A 393 -4.10 -13.27 -46.35
CA GLN A 393 -5.21 -14.22 -46.17
C GLN A 393 -5.22 -15.33 -47.23
N ALA A 394 -4.93 -15.02 -48.49
CA ALA A 394 -4.85 -16.02 -49.55
C ALA A 394 -3.78 -17.11 -49.29
N LEU A 395 -2.66 -16.75 -48.65
CA LEU A 395 -1.63 -17.71 -48.25
C LEU A 395 -2.09 -18.55 -47.06
N LEU A 396 -2.74 -17.95 -46.07
CA LEU A 396 -3.33 -18.67 -44.94
C LEU A 396 -4.38 -19.67 -45.41
N ASP A 397 -5.27 -19.26 -46.33
CA ASP A 397 -6.32 -20.13 -46.89
C ASP A 397 -5.70 -21.32 -47.66
N GLU A 398 -4.65 -21.08 -48.46
CA GLU A 398 -3.89 -22.14 -49.14
C GLU A 398 -3.26 -23.11 -48.12
N GLN A 399 -2.58 -22.56 -47.10
CA GLN A 399 -1.92 -23.36 -46.06
C GLN A 399 -2.92 -24.20 -45.27
N LEU A 400 -4.08 -23.65 -44.94
CA LEU A 400 -5.13 -24.35 -44.22
C LEU A 400 -5.80 -25.42 -45.07
N ALA A 401 -6.07 -25.14 -46.35
CA ALA A 401 -6.67 -26.09 -47.27
C ALA A 401 -5.77 -27.31 -47.49
N GLU A 402 -4.45 -27.11 -47.61
CA GLU A 402 -3.49 -28.20 -47.73
C GLU A 402 -3.32 -28.95 -46.40
N SER A 403 -3.19 -28.22 -45.29
CA SER A 403 -3.07 -28.84 -43.95
C SER A 403 -4.27 -29.72 -43.59
N ALA A 404 -5.49 -29.33 -43.98
CA ALA A 404 -6.69 -30.12 -43.73
C ALA A 404 -6.66 -31.52 -44.37
N ARG A 405 -5.89 -31.73 -45.46
CA ARG A 405 -5.73 -33.03 -46.11
C ARG A 405 -4.91 -34.01 -45.28
N HIS A 406 -3.99 -33.51 -44.47
CA HIS A 406 -3.06 -34.29 -43.65
C HIS A 406 -3.45 -34.35 -42.17
N LYS A 407 -4.50 -33.61 -41.77
CA LYS A 407 -5.13 -33.61 -40.43
C LYS A 407 -4.14 -33.43 -39.27
N PRO A 408 -3.46 -32.27 -39.16
CA PRO A 408 -2.69 -31.94 -37.96
C PRO A 408 -3.62 -31.91 -36.73
N ASP A 409 -3.09 -32.31 -35.57
CA ASP A 409 -3.84 -32.38 -34.32
C ASP A 409 -3.97 -31.01 -33.63
N PHE A 410 -3.01 -30.11 -33.88
CA PHE A 410 -2.95 -28.79 -33.25
C PHE A 410 -2.52 -27.71 -34.24
N ALA A 411 -2.90 -26.46 -33.95
CA ALA A 411 -2.36 -25.28 -34.61
C ALA A 411 -1.84 -24.27 -33.58
N LEU A 412 -0.88 -23.44 -34.00
CA LEU A 412 -0.37 -22.31 -33.24
C LEU A 412 -0.36 -21.09 -34.17
N ILE A 413 -0.96 -19.99 -33.73
CA ILE A 413 -0.98 -18.73 -34.48
C ILE A 413 -0.13 -17.69 -33.76
N ALA A 414 0.99 -17.30 -34.38
CA ALA A 414 1.85 -16.22 -33.91
C ALA A 414 1.26 -14.87 -34.37
N GLY A 415 0.93 -13.99 -33.42
CA GLY A 415 0.34 -12.68 -33.72
C GLY A 415 -1.06 -12.74 -34.35
N GLY A 416 -1.82 -13.82 -34.09
CA GLY A 416 -3.16 -14.03 -34.61
C GLY A 416 -4.25 -13.25 -33.88
N ARG A 417 -5.45 -13.23 -34.48
CA ARG A 417 -6.68 -12.71 -33.86
C ARG A 417 -7.54 -13.87 -33.32
N PRO A 418 -8.41 -13.62 -32.31
CA PRO A 418 -9.25 -14.67 -31.74
C PRO A 418 -10.18 -15.36 -32.73
N ASP A 419 -10.70 -14.62 -33.72
CA ASP A 419 -11.56 -15.17 -34.78
C ASP A 419 -10.84 -16.27 -35.58
N GLN A 420 -9.53 -16.12 -35.81
CA GLN A 420 -8.72 -17.12 -36.51
C GLN A 420 -8.58 -18.40 -35.66
N ALA A 421 -8.31 -18.26 -34.36
CA ALA A 421 -8.21 -19.40 -33.46
C ALA A 421 -9.55 -20.12 -33.30
N VAL A 422 -10.64 -19.38 -33.10
CA VAL A 422 -12.00 -19.93 -32.96
C VAL A 422 -12.47 -20.61 -34.25
N HIS A 423 -12.09 -20.10 -35.42
CA HIS A 423 -12.39 -20.74 -36.70
C HIS A 423 -11.76 -22.14 -36.81
N LEU A 424 -10.50 -22.27 -36.43
CA LEU A 424 -9.79 -23.56 -36.42
C LEU A 424 -10.31 -24.50 -35.32
N GLU A 425 -10.66 -23.97 -34.14
CA GLU A 425 -11.29 -24.77 -33.09
C GLU A 425 -12.61 -25.39 -33.57
N ARG A 426 -13.43 -24.63 -34.32
CA ARG A 426 -14.68 -25.11 -34.92
C ARG A 426 -14.49 -26.14 -36.03
N SER A 427 -13.36 -26.11 -36.74
CA SER A 427 -13.00 -27.13 -37.72
C SER A 427 -12.39 -28.39 -37.10
N GLY A 428 -12.27 -28.43 -35.76
CA GLY A 428 -11.78 -29.58 -35.01
C GLY A 428 -10.27 -29.56 -34.77
N ILE A 429 -9.59 -28.43 -34.98
CA ILE A 429 -8.15 -28.26 -34.72
C ILE A 429 -7.96 -27.33 -33.50
N PRO A 430 -7.72 -27.89 -32.30
CA PRO A 430 -7.32 -27.12 -31.12
C PRO A 430 -6.18 -26.14 -31.43
N THR A 431 -6.36 -24.86 -31.09
CA THR A 431 -5.44 -23.81 -31.55
C THR A 431 -4.89 -22.98 -30.40
N PHE A 432 -3.57 -22.93 -30.28
CA PHE A 432 -2.87 -22.04 -29.37
C PHE A 432 -2.72 -20.64 -29.96
N LEU A 433 -3.13 -19.63 -29.21
CA LEU A 433 -3.03 -18.23 -29.60
C LEU A 433 -1.95 -17.51 -28.78
N HIS A 434 -1.00 -16.88 -29.46
CA HIS A 434 -0.05 -16.00 -28.77
C HIS A 434 -0.76 -14.70 -28.33
N VAL A 435 -0.71 -14.39 -27.03
CA VAL A 435 -1.30 -13.18 -26.45
C VAL A 435 -0.21 -12.20 -26.03
N PRO A 436 -0.08 -11.02 -26.68
CA PRO A 436 0.99 -10.07 -26.38
C PRO A 436 0.70 -9.18 -25.17
N SER A 437 -0.51 -9.19 -24.64
CA SER A 437 -0.92 -8.33 -23.50
C SER A 437 -2.04 -8.96 -22.69
N ALA A 438 -1.93 -8.90 -21.36
CA ALA A 438 -2.94 -9.40 -20.43
C ALA A 438 -4.31 -8.73 -20.59
N ASN A 439 -4.36 -7.49 -21.08
CA ASN A 439 -5.61 -6.75 -21.29
C ASN A 439 -6.54 -7.41 -22.33
N LEU A 440 -6.01 -8.27 -23.20
CA LEU A 440 -6.77 -8.96 -24.24
C LEU A 440 -7.43 -10.26 -23.74
N LEU A 441 -6.93 -10.85 -22.65
CA LEU A 441 -7.40 -12.14 -22.14
C LEU A 441 -8.91 -12.22 -21.87
N PRO A 442 -9.56 -11.24 -21.23
CA PRO A 442 -11.00 -11.32 -20.95
C PRO A 442 -11.83 -11.38 -22.23
N MET A 443 -11.46 -10.56 -23.22
CA MET A 443 -12.11 -10.53 -24.53
C MET A 443 -11.93 -11.87 -25.24
N PHE A 444 -10.69 -12.39 -25.25
CA PHE A 444 -10.38 -13.66 -25.92
C PHE A 444 -11.11 -14.83 -25.26
N LEU A 445 -11.19 -14.86 -23.92
CA LEU A 445 -11.97 -15.86 -23.17
C LEU A 445 -13.46 -15.76 -23.49
N ALA A 446 -14.02 -14.55 -23.55
CA ALA A 446 -15.42 -14.33 -23.89
C ALA A 446 -15.76 -14.77 -25.33
N GLU A 447 -14.84 -14.59 -26.27
CA GLU A 447 -14.99 -14.97 -27.69
C GLU A 447 -14.79 -16.47 -27.96
N GLY A 448 -14.34 -17.24 -26.96
CA GLY A 448 -14.27 -18.71 -27.03
C GLY A 448 -12.86 -19.28 -27.09
N ALA A 449 -11.80 -18.46 -27.09
CA ALA A 449 -10.43 -18.96 -27.02
C ALA A 449 -10.16 -19.59 -25.64
N ARG A 450 -9.43 -20.73 -25.62
CA ARG A 450 -9.14 -21.48 -24.39
C ARG A 450 -7.66 -21.81 -24.20
N ARG A 451 -6.84 -21.60 -25.22
CA ARG A 451 -5.45 -22.06 -25.28
C ARG A 451 -4.55 -20.90 -25.62
N PHE A 452 -3.67 -20.52 -24.71
CA PHE A 452 -2.89 -19.30 -24.81
C PHE A 452 -1.40 -19.58 -24.66
N ILE A 453 -0.59 -18.84 -25.40
CA ILE A 453 0.87 -18.80 -25.24
C ILE A 453 1.26 -17.42 -24.72
N PHE A 454 2.05 -17.41 -23.64
CA PHE A 454 2.64 -16.22 -23.05
C PHE A 454 4.14 -16.23 -23.35
N GLU A 455 4.53 -15.55 -24.42
CA GLU A 455 5.92 -15.52 -24.90
C GLU A 455 6.62 -14.20 -24.53
N GLY A 456 7.63 -14.30 -23.67
CA GLY A 456 8.47 -13.17 -23.31
C GLY A 456 9.49 -12.79 -24.41
N ARG A 457 9.99 -11.56 -24.34
CA ARG A 457 10.96 -10.94 -25.26
C ARG A 457 12.33 -11.66 -25.36
N GLU A 458 12.58 -12.62 -24.49
CA GLU A 458 13.78 -13.46 -24.42
C GLU A 458 13.86 -14.48 -25.57
N CYS A 459 12.77 -14.68 -26.33
CA CYS A 459 12.70 -15.59 -27.46
C CYS A 459 13.63 -15.18 -28.64
N GLY A 460 13.91 -16.14 -29.53
CA GLY A 460 14.66 -15.90 -30.77
C GLY A 460 13.73 -15.53 -31.92
N GLY A 461 14.17 -14.64 -32.81
CA GLY A 461 13.33 -14.13 -33.89
C GLY A 461 12.53 -12.89 -33.50
N HIS A 462 11.29 -12.76 -33.99
CA HIS A 462 10.44 -11.60 -33.67
C HIS A 462 10.09 -11.59 -32.18
N ILE A 463 10.45 -10.53 -31.48
CA ILE A 463 10.31 -10.45 -30.02
C ILE A 463 9.13 -9.55 -29.61
N GLY A 464 8.37 -9.99 -28.61
CA GLY A 464 7.29 -9.21 -28.00
C GLY A 464 7.81 -8.02 -27.17
N PRO A 465 6.92 -7.12 -26.74
CA PRO A 465 7.33 -5.89 -26.05
C PRO A 465 7.75 -6.11 -24.58
N LEU A 466 7.26 -7.15 -23.91
CA LEU A 466 7.48 -7.38 -22.47
C LEU A 466 8.42 -8.56 -22.20
N SER A 467 9.29 -8.41 -21.19
CA SER A 467 10.11 -9.51 -20.66
C SER A 467 9.24 -10.59 -19.99
N SER A 468 9.72 -11.85 -19.99
CA SER A 468 9.03 -13.03 -19.47
C SER A 468 8.42 -12.80 -18.09
N PHE A 469 9.20 -12.37 -17.09
CA PHE A 469 8.68 -12.19 -15.72
C PHE A 469 7.52 -11.20 -15.61
N VAL A 470 7.58 -10.10 -16.35
CA VAL A 470 6.51 -9.09 -16.37
C VAL A 470 5.29 -9.63 -17.10
N LEU A 471 5.49 -10.18 -18.31
CA LEU A 471 4.40 -10.73 -19.12
C LEU A 471 3.69 -11.87 -18.38
N TRP A 472 4.44 -12.87 -17.92
CA TRP A 472 3.90 -14.03 -17.23
C TRP A 472 3.14 -13.62 -15.96
N SER A 473 3.70 -12.72 -15.14
CA SER A 473 3.03 -12.26 -13.92
C SER A 473 1.73 -11.50 -14.24
N THR A 474 1.73 -10.58 -15.21
CA THR A 474 0.50 -9.87 -15.60
C THR A 474 -0.58 -10.82 -16.12
N MET A 475 -0.19 -11.84 -16.88
CA MET A 475 -1.12 -12.87 -17.38
C MET A 475 -1.67 -13.74 -16.23
N ILE A 476 -0.81 -14.13 -15.27
CA ILE A 476 -1.21 -14.91 -14.09
C ILE A 476 -2.19 -14.11 -13.23
N ASP A 477 -1.87 -12.87 -12.89
CA ASP A 477 -2.75 -11.99 -12.10
C ASP A 477 -4.10 -11.79 -12.80
N ARG A 478 -4.08 -11.58 -14.12
CA ARG A 478 -5.31 -11.41 -14.90
C ARG A 478 -6.18 -12.67 -14.90
N MET A 479 -5.58 -13.84 -15.11
CA MET A 479 -6.29 -15.13 -15.07
C MET A 479 -6.84 -15.44 -13.67
N LEU A 480 -6.08 -15.16 -12.62
CA LEU A 480 -6.54 -15.36 -11.23
C LEU A 480 -7.71 -14.44 -10.88
N ALA A 481 -7.77 -13.23 -11.44
CA ALA A 481 -8.87 -12.29 -11.25
C ALA A 481 -10.12 -12.67 -12.06
N ASP A 482 -9.95 -13.03 -13.33
CA ASP A 482 -11.08 -13.17 -14.26
C ASP A 482 -11.72 -14.56 -14.27
N LEU A 483 -10.94 -15.64 -14.06
CA LEU A 483 -11.49 -17.01 -14.12
C LEU A 483 -12.64 -17.25 -13.13
N PRO A 484 -12.58 -16.83 -11.85
CA PRO A 484 -13.68 -17.00 -10.91
C PRO A 484 -14.97 -16.28 -11.33
N ALA A 485 -14.84 -15.15 -12.06
CA ALA A 485 -15.98 -14.39 -12.57
C ALA A 485 -16.49 -14.91 -13.93
N SER A 486 -15.66 -15.69 -14.64
CA SER A 486 -16.01 -16.27 -15.93
C SER A 486 -16.92 -17.50 -15.79
N LYS A 487 -17.73 -17.78 -16.82
CA LYS A 487 -18.46 -19.06 -16.93
C LYS A 487 -17.57 -20.22 -17.45
N VAL A 488 -16.26 -19.98 -17.60
CA VAL A 488 -15.32 -20.94 -18.18
C VAL A 488 -14.71 -21.78 -17.04
N PRO A 489 -14.89 -23.12 -17.03
CA PRO A 489 -14.20 -23.98 -16.09
C PRO A 489 -12.68 -23.83 -16.23
N ALA A 490 -11.98 -23.64 -15.11
CA ALA A 490 -10.52 -23.46 -15.11
C ALA A 490 -9.77 -24.63 -15.78
N GLN A 491 -10.30 -25.85 -15.64
CA GLN A 491 -9.78 -27.08 -16.28
C GLN A 491 -9.85 -27.10 -17.81
N ASP A 492 -10.63 -26.20 -18.43
CA ASP A 492 -10.73 -26.11 -19.89
C ASP A 492 -9.66 -25.17 -20.46
N VAL A 493 -8.96 -24.41 -19.61
CA VAL A 493 -7.95 -23.43 -20.01
C VAL A 493 -6.56 -24.09 -20.03
N GLN A 494 -5.84 -23.88 -21.13
CA GLN A 494 -4.47 -24.37 -21.33
C GLN A 494 -3.52 -23.18 -21.51
N LEU A 495 -2.50 -23.08 -20.67
CA LEU A 495 -1.54 -21.98 -20.67
C LEU A 495 -0.13 -22.50 -20.91
N ILE A 496 0.52 -21.94 -21.92
CA ILE A 496 1.87 -22.30 -22.33
C ILE A 496 2.79 -21.11 -22.07
N PHE A 497 3.80 -21.31 -21.25
CA PHE A 497 4.83 -20.31 -20.99
C PHE A 497 5.99 -20.47 -21.97
N ALA A 498 6.42 -19.36 -22.57
CA ALA A 498 7.48 -19.32 -23.56
C ALA A 498 8.39 -18.10 -23.32
N GLY A 499 9.65 -18.21 -23.75
CA GLY A 499 10.67 -17.15 -23.58
C GLY A 499 11.64 -17.47 -22.45
N GLY A 500 12.88 -17.82 -22.78
CA GLY A 500 13.96 -18.04 -21.80
C GLY A 500 14.01 -19.41 -21.11
N ILE A 501 13.11 -20.35 -21.42
CA ILE A 501 13.03 -21.68 -20.78
C ILE A 501 13.91 -22.68 -21.54
N HIS A 502 14.86 -23.33 -20.85
CA HIS A 502 15.82 -24.23 -21.50
C HIS A 502 16.42 -25.35 -20.62
N ASP A 503 16.14 -25.38 -19.32
CA ASP A 503 16.74 -26.29 -18.35
C ASP A 503 15.85 -26.50 -17.09
N ALA A 504 16.39 -27.21 -16.10
CA ALA A 504 15.70 -27.50 -14.84
C ALA A 504 15.38 -26.22 -14.04
N LEU A 505 16.31 -25.27 -14.00
CA LEU A 505 16.20 -24.05 -13.22
C LEU A 505 15.11 -23.11 -13.79
N SER A 506 15.16 -22.86 -15.09
CA SER A 506 14.18 -22.04 -15.81
C SER A 506 12.76 -22.62 -15.74
N SER A 507 12.61 -23.95 -15.90
CA SER A 507 11.31 -24.62 -15.75
C SER A 507 10.79 -24.59 -14.31
N ALA A 508 11.66 -24.80 -13.31
CA ALA A 508 11.28 -24.76 -11.90
C ALA A 508 10.67 -23.39 -11.51
N MET A 509 11.26 -22.29 -11.98
CA MET A 509 10.70 -20.96 -11.75
C MET A 509 9.30 -20.79 -12.35
N VAL A 510 9.07 -21.24 -13.59
CA VAL A 510 7.75 -21.21 -14.24
C VAL A 510 6.73 -22.04 -13.46
N GLN A 511 7.10 -23.24 -13.00
CA GLN A 511 6.24 -24.09 -12.18
C GLN A 511 5.81 -23.40 -10.89
N VAL A 512 6.72 -22.69 -10.21
CA VAL A 512 6.40 -21.93 -8.99
C VAL A 512 5.51 -20.72 -9.28
N MET A 513 5.80 -19.96 -10.34
CA MET A 513 4.96 -18.82 -10.72
C MET A 513 3.53 -19.25 -11.08
N ALA A 514 3.38 -20.36 -11.82
CA ALA A 514 2.08 -20.86 -12.28
C ALA A 514 1.32 -21.69 -11.24
N ALA A 515 1.93 -21.98 -10.08
CA ALA A 515 1.34 -22.84 -9.04
C ALA A 515 -0.07 -22.40 -8.59
N PRO A 516 -0.39 -21.10 -8.39
CA PRO A 516 -1.73 -20.68 -8.02
C PRO A 516 -2.81 -20.99 -9.08
N LEU A 517 -2.44 -20.99 -10.37
CA LEU A 517 -3.35 -21.36 -11.45
C LEU A 517 -3.50 -22.88 -11.55
N ALA A 518 -2.40 -23.63 -11.42
CA ALA A 518 -2.43 -25.09 -11.39
C ALA A 518 -3.28 -25.61 -10.22
N ALA A 519 -3.20 -24.98 -9.05
CA ALA A 519 -4.05 -25.29 -7.89
C ALA A 519 -5.55 -25.06 -8.15
N ARG A 520 -5.91 -24.24 -9.15
CA ARG A 520 -7.30 -24.04 -9.61
C ARG A 520 -7.69 -24.96 -10.77
N GLY A 521 -6.82 -25.87 -11.20
CA GLY A 521 -7.07 -26.84 -12.26
C GLY A 521 -6.69 -26.37 -13.67
N VAL A 522 -6.10 -25.17 -13.83
CA VAL A 522 -5.60 -24.72 -15.14
C VAL A 522 -4.47 -25.62 -15.63
N ARG A 523 -4.49 -26.02 -16.90
CA ARG A 523 -3.49 -26.93 -17.48
C ARG A 523 -2.28 -26.12 -17.94
N ILE A 524 -1.11 -26.37 -17.35
CA ILE A 524 0.11 -25.59 -17.56
C ILE A 524 1.13 -26.39 -18.38
N GLY A 525 1.84 -25.72 -19.28
CA GLY A 525 2.95 -26.28 -20.04
C GLY A 525 3.98 -25.24 -20.44
N ILE A 526 4.99 -25.71 -21.16
CA ILE A 526 6.10 -24.88 -21.65
C ILE A 526 6.30 -25.05 -23.14
N LEU A 527 6.78 -23.98 -23.77
CA LEU A 527 7.20 -23.99 -25.17
C LEU A 527 8.66 -23.57 -25.27
N MET A 528 9.45 -24.38 -25.99
CA MET A 528 10.87 -24.16 -26.22
C MET A 528 11.15 -24.09 -27.72
N GLY A 529 11.86 -23.06 -28.15
CA GLY A 529 12.38 -22.93 -29.51
C GLY A 529 13.90 -23.04 -29.51
N SER A 530 14.58 -21.98 -29.07
CA SER A 530 16.04 -21.87 -29.12
C SER A 530 16.80 -22.96 -28.35
N ALA A 531 16.20 -23.57 -27.32
CA ALA A 531 16.84 -24.68 -26.58
C ALA A 531 17.09 -25.91 -27.48
N TYR A 532 16.25 -26.14 -28.48
CA TYR A 532 16.42 -27.24 -29.43
C TYR A 532 17.62 -27.06 -30.37
N LEU A 533 18.14 -25.82 -30.52
CA LEU A 533 19.33 -25.56 -31.34
C LEU A 533 20.59 -26.25 -30.78
N PHE A 534 20.57 -26.63 -29.50
CA PHE A 534 21.63 -27.37 -28.83
C PHE A 534 21.45 -28.90 -28.95
N THR A 535 20.43 -29.39 -29.65
CA THR A 535 20.20 -30.84 -29.75
C THR A 535 21.03 -31.48 -30.86
N ASP A 536 21.57 -32.68 -30.64
CA ASP A 536 22.30 -33.41 -31.68
C ASP A 536 21.39 -33.66 -32.90
N GLU A 537 20.14 -34.02 -32.62
CA GLU A 537 19.13 -34.38 -33.62
C GLU A 537 18.76 -33.23 -34.57
N ILE A 538 18.98 -31.96 -34.20
CA ILE A 538 18.63 -30.82 -35.06
C ILE A 538 19.54 -30.69 -36.28
N VAL A 539 20.77 -31.19 -36.18
CA VAL A 539 21.71 -31.27 -37.31
C VAL A 539 21.50 -32.58 -38.05
N ASP A 540 21.36 -33.70 -37.35
CA ASP A 540 21.16 -35.04 -37.95
C ASP A 540 19.90 -35.09 -38.84
N SER A 541 18.85 -34.36 -38.46
CA SER A 541 17.59 -34.28 -39.21
C SER A 541 17.60 -33.27 -40.36
N GLY A 542 18.72 -32.55 -40.58
CA GLY A 542 18.81 -31.46 -41.55
C GLY A 542 17.92 -30.24 -41.24
N ALA A 543 17.46 -30.09 -40.00
CA ALA A 543 16.68 -28.92 -39.60
C ALA A 543 17.56 -27.65 -39.65
N VAL A 544 18.81 -27.75 -39.21
CA VAL A 544 19.86 -26.77 -39.48
C VAL A 544 21.13 -27.47 -39.96
N VAL A 545 22.02 -26.74 -40.63
CA VAL A 545 23.36 -27.25 -40.97
C VAL A 545 24.32 -27.15 -39.78
N SER A 546 25.38 -27.97 -39.75
CA SER A 546 26.35 -28.01 -38.65
C SER A 546 27.03 -26.65 -38.37
N GLY A 547 27.24 -25.83 -39.42
CA GLY A 547 27.73 -24.46 -39.28
C GLY A 547 26.84 -23.60 -38.37
N PHE A 548 25.51 -23.77 -38.43
CA PHE A 548 24.58 -23.04 -37.58
C PHE A 548 24.73 -23.41 -36.10
N GLN A 549 24.84 -24.71 -35.81
CA GLN A 549 24.98 -25.17 -34.43
C GLN A 549 26.33 -24.75 -33.83
N ARG A 550 27.41 -24.69 -34.62
CA ARG A 550 28.69 -24.15 -34.16
C ARG A 550 28.58 -22.68 -33.75
N GLU A 551 27.88 -21.86 -34.52
CA GLU A 551 27.63 -20.45 -34.14
C GLU A 551 26.74 -20.31 -32.90
N VAL A 552 25.77 -21.21 -32.74
CA VAL A 552 24.93 -21.25 -31.52
C VAL A 552 25.77 -21.59 -30.29
N LEU A 553 26.66 -22.58 -30.37
CA LEU A 553 27.55 -22.99 -29.26
C LEU A 553 28.62 -21.95 -28.93
N ALA A 554 29.11 -21.22 -29.95
CA ALA A 554 30.09 -20.15 -29.77
C ALA A 554 29.45 -18.79 -29.39
N CYS A 555 28.13 -18.74 -29.18
CA CYS A 555 27.42 -17.49 -28.95
C CYS A 555 27.66 -16.94 -27.55
N GLU A 556 28.55 -15.97 -27.44
CA GLU A 556 28.80 -15.24 -26.18
C GLU A 556 27.80 -14.09 -25.95
N ARG A 557 27.16 -13.60 -27.03
CA ARG A 557 26.26 -12.44 -26.97
C ARG A 557 25.16 -12.48 -28.02
N THR A 558 23.95 -12.09 -27.60
CA THR A 558 22.83 -11.82 -28.51
C THR A 558 22.59 -10.33 -28.67
N VAL A 559 22.05 -9.91 -29.81
CA VAL A 559 21.67 -8.52 -30.09
C VAL A 559 20.28 -8.43 -30.70
N ASN A 560 19.64 -7.28 -30.55
CA ASN A 560 18.37 -6.98 -31.21
C ASN A 560 18.62 -6.18 -32.48
N LEU A 561 18.33 -6.77 -33.63
CA LEU A 561 18.33 -6.05 -34.91
C LEU A 561 16.96 -5.39 -35.07
N GLU A 562 16.91 -4.10 -34.79
CA GLU A 562 15.70 -3.28 -34.90
C GLU A 562 15.77 -2.42 -36.16
N SER A 563 14.87 -2.69 -37.11
CA SER A 563 14.70 -1.89 -38.33
C SER A 563 13.77 -0.70 -38.11
N GLY A 564 12.85 -0.79 -37.14
CA GLY A 564 11.98 0.30 -36.71
C GLY A 564 11.11 -0.09 -35.51
N PRO A 565 10.28 0.83 -34.99
CA PRO A 565 9.47 0.58 -33.81
C PRO A 565 8.62 -0.68 -33.95
N GLY A 566 8.74 -1.60 -32.97
CA GLY A 566 8.02 -2.88 -32.96
C GLY A 566 8.52 -3.93 -33.96
N HIS A 567 9.62 -3.66 -34.68
CA HIS A 567 10.23 -4.58 -35.65
C HIS A 567 11.64 -4.92 -35.19
N ALA A 568 11.73 -5.76 -34.15
CA ALA A 568 12.99 -6.24 -33.61
C ALA A 568 13.09 -7.76 -33.78
N SER A 569 14.24 -8.22 -34.28
CA SER A 569 14.60 -9.64 -34.31
C SER A 569 15.84 -9.90 -33.47
N ARG A 570 15.79 -10.93 -32.62
CA ARG A 570 16.95 -11.34 -31.81
C ARG A 570 17.81 -12.38 -32.52
N CYS A 571 19.12 -12.13 -32.59
CA CYS A 571 20.11 -13.04 -33.17
C CYS A 571 21.44 -13.03 -32.41
N GLY A 572 22.31 -14.00 -32.70
CA GLY A 572 23.71 -13.98 -32.25
C GLY A 572 24.48 -12.78 -32.82
N TYR A 573 25.47 -12.28 -32.07
CA TYR A 573 26.33 -11.19 -32.53
C TYR A 573 27.44 -11.72 -33.47
N THR A 574 27.16 -11.68 -34.78
CA THR A 574 28.05 -12.16 -35.87
C THR A 574 28.55 -10.99 -36.74
N PRO A 575 29.44 -11.21 -37.74
CA PRO A 575 29.86 -10.14 -38.67
C PRO A 575 28.68 -9.43 -39.34
N PHE A 576 27.63 -10.16 -39.74
CA PHE A 576 26.40 -9.57 -40.27
C PHE A 576 25.74 -8.59 -39.28
N ALA A 577 25.66 -8.94 -37.99
CA ALA A 577 25.08 -8.06 -36.98
C ALA A 577 25.91 -6.77 -36.82
N ARG A 578 27.25 -6.88 -36.87
CA ARG A 578 28.16 -5.72 -36.86
C ARG A 578 27.93 -4.82 -38.08
N ASP A 579 27.80 -5.42 -39.27
CA ASP A 579 27.50 -4.68 -40.51
C ASP A 579 26.14 -3.98 -40.44
N PHE A 580 25.14 -4.61 -39.84
CA PHE A 580 23.82 -4.01 -39.59
C PHE A 580 23.93 -2.76 -38.71
N PHE A 581 24.65 -2.84 -37.58
CA PHE A 581 24.85 -1.69 -36.70
C PHE A 581 25.68 -0.59 -37.35
N ALA A 582 26.74 -0.95 -38.09
CA ALA A 582 27.53 0.00 -38.87
C ALA A 582 26.67 0.74 -39.91
N ARG A 583 25.77 0.01 -40.60
CA ARG A 583 24.84 0.61 -41.56
C ARG A 583 23.80 1.50 -40.89
N ARG A 584 23.23 1.08 -39.76
CA ARG A 584 22.30 1.91 -38.97
C ARG A 584 22.97 3.20 -38.51
N LYS A 585 24.20 3.11 -38.01
CA LYS A 585 25.02 4.28 -37.61
C LYS A 585 25.24 5.23 -38.79
N ALA A 586 25.62 4.70 -39.96
CA ALA A 586 25.80 5.51 -41.17
C ALA A 586 24.51 6.20 -41.63
N LEU A 587 23.37 5.50 -41.63
CA LEU A 587 22.06 6.10 -41.98
C LEU A 587 21.68 7.25 -41.03
N ARG A 588 22.00 7.10 -39.74
CA ARG A 588 21.78 8.14 -38.72
C ARG A 588 22.69 9.36 -38.91
N GLU A 589 23.98 9.14 -39.14
CA GLU A 589 24.96 10.20 -39.42
C GLU A 589 24.61 10.97 -40.71
N GLN A 590 24.00 10.29 -41.68
CA GLN A 590 23.48 10.87 -42.93
C GLN A 590 22.09 11.52 -42.79
N GLN A 591 21.46 11.46 -41.61
CA GLN A 591 20.11 11.98 -41.34
C GLN A 591 19.03 11.46 -42.31
N VAL A 592 19.13 10.18 -42.70
CA VAL A 592 18.13 9.53 -43.57
C VAL A 592 16.77 9.48 -42.86
N PRO A 593 15.65 9.80 -43.53
CA PRO A 593 14.30 9.71 -42.93
C PRO A 593 14.01 8.32 -42.36
N ALA A 594 13.31 8.27 -41.22
CA ALA A 594 13.10 7.02 -40.46
C ALA A 594 12.47 5.87 -41.26
N GLU A 595 11.46 6.14 -42.10
CA GLU A 595 10.82 5.11 -42.94
C GLU A 595 11.75 4.58 -44.04
N GLU A 596 12.59 5.44 -44.63
CA GLU A 596 13.56 5.02 -45.63
C GLU A 596 14.69 4.21 -44.99
N ALA A 597 15.19 4.65 -43.83
CA ALA A 597 16.16 3.91 -43.05
C ALA A 597 15.62 2.52 -42.65
N ARG A 598 14.35 2.44 -42.24
CA ARG A 598 13.68 1.17 -41.93
C ARG A 598 13.65 0.23 -43.11
N GLN A 599 13.23 0.70 -44.29
CA GLN A 599 13.19 -0.13 -45.50
C GLN A 599 14.58 -0.70 -45.84
N VAL A 600 15.63 0.13 -45.75
CA VAL A 600 17.01 -0.31 -45.99
C VAL A 600 17.45 -1.38 -45.00
N LEU A 601 17.10 -1.23 -43.72
CA LEU A 601 17.44 -2.20 -42.67
C LEU A 601 16.63 -3.51 -42.80
N ASP A 602 15.36 -3.43 -43.19
CA ASP A 602 14.50 -4.60 -43.45
C ASP A 602 15.02 -5.41 -44.67
N ASP A 603 15.42 -4.73 -45.74
CA ASP A 603 15.99 -5.37 -46.93
C ASP A 603 17.32 -6.09 -46.62
N LEU A 604 18.11 -5.58 -45.67
CA LEU A 604 19.34 -6.24 -45.23
C LEU A 604 19.11 -7.56 -44.51
N ILE A 605 18.01 -7.67 -43.76
CA ILE A 605 17.62 -8.85 -42.99
C ILE A 605 17.02 -9.94 -43.90
N LEU A 606 16.37 -9.55 -44.99
CA LEU A 606 15.64 -10.48 -45.86
C LEU A 606 16.56 -11.57 -46.43
N GLY A 607 16.15 -12.84 -46.29
CA GLY A 607 16.90 -13.99 -46.82
C GLY A 607 18.08 -14.47 -45.94
N ARG A 608 18.58 -13.65 -45.01
CA ARG A 608 19.75 -13.94 -44.16
C ARG A 608 19.57 -15.15 -43.24
N LEU A 609 18.34 -15.42 -42.81
CA LEU A 609 18.03 -16.61 -42.04
C LEU A 609 18.24 -17.90 -42.86
N ARG A 610 17.93 -17.90 -44.16
CA ARG A 610 18.12 -19.08 -45.00
C ARG A 610 19.60 -19.37 -45.19
N ILE A 611 20.41 -18.32 -45.35
CA ILE A 611 21.87 -18.42 -45.38
C ILE A 611 22.35 -19.10 -44.09
N ALA A 612 21.95 -18.59 -42.93
CA ALA A 612 22.34 -19.16 -41.65
C ALA A 612 21.88 -20.62 -41.49
N SER A 613 20.58 -20.89 -41.60
CA SER A 613 19.99 -22.21 -41.25
C SER A 613 20.28 -23.31 -42.27
N LYS A 614 20.32 -22.99 -43.57
CA LYS A 614 20.40 -23.98 -44.65
C LYS A 614 21.69 -23.89 -45.48
N GLY A 615 22.58 -22.94 -45.22
CA GLY A 615 23.81 -22.74 -46.00
C GLY A 615 23.57 -22.39 -47.47
N ARG A 616 22.40 -21.79 -47.79
CA ARG A 616 21.94 -21.54 -49.16
C ARG A 616 21.40 -20.13 -49.34
N ASP A 617 21.71 -19.53 -50.48
CA ASP A 617 21.21 -18.21 -50.88
C ASP A 617 20.39 -18.29 -52.17
N ARG A 618 19.50 -17.32 -52.40
CA ARG A 618 18.82 -17.10 -53.68
C ARG A 618 19.41 -15.85 -54.33
N GLY A 619 20.48 -16.03 -55.10
CA GLY A 619 21.18 -14.93 -55.79
C GLY A 619 21.38 -15.21 -57.28
N GLY A 620 20.90 -14.32 -58.15
CA GLY A 620 21.00 -14.37 -59.61
C GLY A 620 19.69 -14.00 -60.32
N ALA A 621 19.75 -13.56 -61.59
CA ALA A 621 18.59 -13.12 -62.38
C ALA A 621 17.47 -14.17 -62.52
N ASP A 622 17.79 -15.46 -62.30
CA ASP A 622 16.87 -16.61 -62.44
C ASP A 622 16.34 -17.15 -61.09
N GLY A 623 16.75 -16.61 -59.94
CA GLY A 623 16.22 -17.00 -58.62
C GLY A 623 16.58 -18.41 -58.11
N ALA A 624 17.56 -19.08 -58.72
CA ALA A 624 18.04 -20.42 -58.33
C ALA A 624 18.75 -20.43 -56.96
N LEU A 625 18.67 -21.58 -56.25
CA LEU A 625 19.36 -21.79 -54.96
C LEU A 625 20.84 -22.12 -55.18
N ARG A 626 21.74 -21.40 -54.50
CA ARG A 626 23.19 -21.65 -54.51
C ARG A 626 23.67 -22.08 -53.13
N GLU A 627 24.53 -23.09 -53.06
CA GLU A 627 25.23 -23.46 -51.82
C GLU A 627 26.39 -22.50 -51.52
N LEU A 628 26.56 -22.18 -50.24
CA LEU A 628 27.59 -21.27 -49.74
C LEU A 628 28.67 -22.05 -48.99
N THR A 629 29.88 -21.48 -48.91
CA THR A 629 30.94 -22.01 -48.04
C THR A 629 30.66 -21.66 -46.59
N ASP A 630 31.23 -22.42 -45.63
CA ASP A 630 31.11 -22.14 -44.20
C ASP A 630 31.51 -20.70 -43.84
N ALA A 631 32.55 -20.15 -44.48
CA ALA A 631 32.97 -18.77 -44.28
C ALA A 631 31.92 -17.75 -44.77
N GLN A 632 31.33 -17.99 -45.96
CA GLN A 632 30.24 -17.14 -46.49
C GLN A 632 28.98 -17.24 -45.62
N GLN A 633 28.70 -18.42 -45.09
CA GLN A 633 27.59 -18.65 -44.17
C GLN A 633 27.78 -17.85 -42.86
N HIS A 634 28.96 -17.92 -42.25
CA HIS A 634 29.30 -17.16 -41.04
C HIS A 634 29.18 -15.65 -41.24
N GLU A 635 29.76 -15.15 -42.34
CA GLU A 635 29.81 -13.71 -42.64
C GLU A 635 28.43 -13.12 -42.95
N GLN A 636 27.60 -13.85 -43.71
CA GLN A 636 26.34 -13.32 -44.27
C GLN A 636 25.07 -13.83 -43.56
N GLY A 637 25.22 -14.76 -42.63
CA GLY A 637 24.09 -15.40 -41.94
C GLY A 637 23.57 -14.59 -40.76
N MET A 638 22.24 -14.53 -40.64
CA MET A 638 21.56 -14.06 -39.42
C MET A 638 21.10 -15.25 -38.59
N TYR A 639 21.81 -15.53 -37.50
CA TYR A 639 21.57 -16.68 -36.62
C TYR A 639 20.51 -16.33 -35.58
N MET A 640 19.23 -16.58 -35.88
CA MET A 640 18.14 -16.30 -34.95
C MET A 640 18.14 -17.28 -33.78
N LEU A 641 18.32 -16.74 -32.58
CA LEU A 641 18.43 -17.48 -31.33
C LEU A 641 18.10 -16.52 -30.17
N GLY A 642 17.41 -17.04 -29.15
CA GLY A 642 17.02 -16.29 -27.96
C GLY A 642 18.17 -16.13 -26.97
N GLN A 643 17.93 -15.37 -25.90
CA GLN A 643 18.97 -15.09 -24.88
C GLN A 643 19.48 -16.35 -24.15
N VAL A 644 18.74 -17.46 -24.23
CA VAL A 644 19.15 -18.77 -23.68
C VAL A 644 20.43 -19.32 -24.29
N ALA A 645 20.84 -18.84 -25.47
CA ALA A 645 22.03 -19.37 -26.13
C ALA A 645 23.31 -19.13 -25.32
N MET A 646 23.35 -18.06 -24.52
CA MET A 646 24.47 -17.72 -23.65
C MET A 646 24.52 -18.55 -22.35
N LEU A 647 23.53 -19.43 -22.13
CA LEU A 647 23.39 -20.27 -20.94
C LEU A 647 23.70 -21.75 -21.21
N ARG A 648 24.11 -22.10 -22.44
CA ARG A 648 24.42 -23.46 -22.86
C ARG A 648 25.68 -23.47 -23.72
N ASP A 649 26.57 -24.43 -23.47
CA ASP A 649 27.91 -24.52 -24.08
C ASP A 649 28.20 -25.89 -24.73
N HIS A 650 27.27 -26.83 -24.65
CA HIS A 650 27.39 -28.19 -25.20
C HIS A 650 26.09 -28.68 -25.82
N THR A 651 26.21 -29.68 -26.69
CA THR A 651 25.04 -30.36 -27.28
C THR A 651 24.51 -31.47 -26.37
N LEU A 652 23.24 -31.83 -26.54
CA LEU A 652 22.56 -32.90 -25.82
C LEU A 652 21.51 -33.56 -26.71
N ARG A 653 20.94 -34.68 -26.30
CA ARG A 653 19.82 -35.27 -27.03
C ARG A 653 18.51 -34.57 -26.68
N VAL A 654 17.54 -34.60 -27.59
CA VAL A 654 16.17 -34.11 -27.36
C VAL A 654 15.57 -34.69 -26.06
N ALA A 655 15.75 -35.99 -25.83
CA ALA A 655 15.25 -36.65 -24.62
C ALA A 655 15.89 -36.12 -23.32
N ASP A 656 17.17 -35.77 -23.37
CA ASP A 656 17.89 -35.19 -22.22
C ASP A 656 17.43 -33.75 -21.94
N LEU A 657 17.19 -32.96 -23.00
CA LEU A 657 16.61 -31.61 -22.87
C LEU A 657 15.21 -31.65 -22.24
N HIS A 658 14.37 -32.59 -22.68
CA HIS A 658 13.03 -32.74 -22.13
C HIS A 658 13.05 -33.15 -20.65
N ARG A 659 13.91 -34.12 -20.28
CA ARG A 659 14.07 -34.54 -18.88
C ARG A 659 14.51 -33.36 -17.99
N GLN A 660 15.43 -32.52 -18.47
CA GLN A 660 15.90 -31.34 -17.73
C GLN A 660 14.73 -30.42 -17.36
N VAL A 661 13.87 -30.09 -18.33
CA VAL A 661 12.76 -29.15 -18.10
C VAL A 661 11.53 -29.79 -17.44
N THR A 662 11.47 -31.11 -17.29
CA THR A 662 10.37 -31.79 -16.61
C THR A 662 10.80 -32.38 -15.27
N ASP A 663 11.44 -33.53 -15.29
CA ASP A 663 11.68 -34.35 -14.11
C ASP A 663 12.81 -33.76 -13.24
N ASP A 664 13.88 -33.27 -13.86
CA ASP A 664 14.99 -32.65 -13.11
C ASP A 664 14.54 -31.32 -12.46
N ALA A 665 13.67 -30.55 -13.13
CA ALA A 665 13.03 -29.36 -12.57
C ALA A 665 12.15 -29.68 -11.34
N ALA A 666 11.35 -30.74 -11.42
CA ALA A 666 10.51 -31.19 -10.31
C ALA A 666 11.36 -31.72 -9.14
N ALA A 667 12.44 -32.44 -9.42
CA ALA A 667 13.39 -32.92 -8.42
C ALA A 667 14.09 -31.75 -7.70
N LEU A 668 14.53 -30.73 -8.45
CA LEU A 668 15.11 -29.51 -7.88
C LEU A 668 14.16 -28.82 -6.90
N LEU A 669 12.89 -28.65 -7.27
CA LEU A 669 11.89 -28.02 -6.40
C LEU A 669 11.65 -28.83 -5.12
N ALA A 670 11.57 -30.16 -5.22
CA ALA A 670 11.39 -31.04 -4.07
C ALA A 670 12.60 -30.98 -3.12
N GLN A 671 13.82 -31.02 -3.67
CA GLN A 671 15.05 -30.93 -2.89
C GLN A 671 15.14 -29.60 -2.11
N ARG A 672 14.95 -28.46 -2.80
CA ARG A 672 15.04 -27.14 -2.16
C ARG A 672 13.97 -26.91 -1.09
N LEU A 673 12.83 -27.60 -1.18
CA LEU A 673 11.79 -27.51 -0.15
C LEU A 673 12.20 -28.25 1.13
N LEU A 674 12.89 -29.38 1.02
CA LEU A 674 13.40 -30.15 2.16
C LEU A 674 14.51 -29.40 2.92
N GLU A 675 15.30 -28.58 2.21
CA GLU A 675 16.36 -27.74 2.78
C GLU A 675 15.82 -26.55 3.59
N ARG A 676 14.52 -26.23 3.51
CA ARG A 676 13.84 -25.16 4.27
C ARG A 676 13.12 -25.72 5.50
N THR A 677 13.75 -25.67 6.68
CA THR A 677 13.07 -25.88 7.98
C THR A 677 12.83 -24.53 8.68
N PRO A 678 11.60 -24.17 9.10
CA PRO A 678 11.38 -23.01 9.93
C PRO A 678 11.38 -23.39 11.43
N ASP A 679 12.40 -22.94 12.15
CA ASP A 679 12.34 -22.74 13.61
C ASP A 679 11.72 -21.36 13.88
N ASP A 680 10.64 -21.32 14.67
CA ASP A 680 10.52 -20.50 15.89
C ASP A 680 9.07 -20.16 16.25
N ALA A 681 8.68 -20.58 17.46
CA ALA A 681 7.51 -20.11 18.17
C ALA A 681 7.94 -19.36 19.44
N ASN A 682 7.55 -18.08 19.46
CA ASN A 682 7.08 -17.30 20.62
C ASN A 682 8.02 -17.10 21.84
N GLY A 683 8.55 -15.88 21.98
CA GLY A 683 9.13 -15.37 23.23
C GLY A 683 8.22 -14.31 23.86
N ALA A 684 7.71 -14.57 25.07
CA ALA A 684 6.94 -13.60 25.86
C ALA A 684 7.87 -12.62 26.59
N ALA A 685 7.65 -11.32 26.41
CA ALA A 685 8.43 -10.24 27.03
C ALA A 685 7.71 -9.60 28.23
N ALA A 686 8.50 -8.96 29.11
CA ALA A 686 8.11 -8.29 30.35
C ALA A 686 7.04 -7.18 30.17
N ALA A 687 6.42 -6.74 31.27
CA ALA A 687 5.35 -5.74 31.28
C ALA A 687 5.78 -4.40 30.64
N GLN A 688 5.44 -4.23 29.37
CA GLN A 688 5.63 -3.01 28.58
C GLN A 688 4.40 -2.09 28.73
N PRO A 689 4.54 -0.79 28.38
CA PRO A 689 3.39 0.09 28.20
C PRO A 689 2.32 -0.53 27.30
N ALA A 690 1.07 -0.11 27.46
CA ALA A 690 -0.03 -0.69 26.69
C ALA A 690 0.17 -0.54 25.17
N ASP A 691 0.68 0.62 24.75
CA ASP A 691 0.94 0.98 23.36
C ASP A 691 -0.22 0.62 22.44
N VAL A 692 -1.38 1.18 22.74
CA VAL A 692 -2.62 1.03 21.96
C VAL A 692 -2.93 2.34 21.25
N ALA A 693 -2.94 2.33 19.92
CA ALA A 693 -3.26 3.47 19.08
C ALA A 693 -4.78 3.65 18.92
N ILE A 694 -5.24 4.89 19.02
CA ILE A 694 -6.57 5.31 18.57
C ILE A 694 -6.48 5.60 17.08
N VAL A 695 -7.02 4.71 16.24
CA VAL A 695 -6.89 4.78 14.78
C VAL A 695 -8.11 5.34 14.06
N GLY A 696 -9.25 5.41 14.74
CA GLY A 696 -10.49 5.99 14.22
C GLY A 696 -11.39 6.50 15.33
N ILE A 697 -12.19 7.51 15.04
CA ILE A 697 -13.13 8.14 15.97
C ILE A 697 -14.49 8.30 15.26
N GLY A 698 -15.56 7.98 15.98
CA GLY A 698 -16.92 8.30 15.55
C GLY A 698 -17.77 8.75 16.73
N CYS A 699 -18.52 9.84 16.56
CA CYS A 699 -19.43 10.31 17.60
C CYS A 699 -20.63 11.05 17.02
N VAL A 700 -21.74 10.95 17.74
CA VAL A 700 -22.94 11.79 17.60
C VAL A 700 -23.26 12.29 19.00
N LEU A 701 -23.10 13.58 19.20
CA LEU A 701 -23.20 14.29 20.48
C LEU A 701 -24.11 15.51 20.28
N PRO A 702 -24.62 16.13 21.36
CA PRO A 702 -25.46 17.32 21.24
C PRO A 702 -24.79 18.41 20.39
N ARG A 703 -25.49 18.86 19.33
CA ARG A 703 -25.02 19.81 18.31
C ARG A 703 -23.78 19.38 17.50
N ALA A 704 -23.41 18.09 17.51
CA ALA A 704 -22.28 17.56 16.76
C ALA A 704 -22.58 16.18 16.18
N SER A 705 -22.70 16.10 14.86
CA SER A 705 -22.98 14.87 14.11
C SER A 705 -21.71 14.11 13.66
N SER A 706 -20.53 14.70 13.90
CA SER A 706 -19.23 14.16 13.55
C SER A 706 -18.13 14.55 14.55
N PRO A 707 -16.99 13.84 14.59
CA PRO A 707 -15.83 14.22 15.42
C PRO A 707 -15.26 15.60 15.08
N ARG A 708 -15.33 16.00 13.81
CA ARG A 708 -14.91 17.32 13.34
C ARG A 708 -15.78 18.42 13.94
N GLU A 709 -17.10 18.33 13.78
CA GLU A 709 -18.04 19.29 14.36
C GLU A 709 -17.93 19.34 15.89
N PHE A 710 -17.73 18.19 16.53
CA PHE A 710 -17.53 18.12 17.97
C PHE A 710 -16.28 18.92 18.40
N TRP A 711 -15.18 18.77 17.67
CA TRP A 711 -13.96 19.51 17.94
C TRP A 711 -14.09 21.01 17.66
N GLU A 712 -14.70 21.38 16.52
CA GLU A 712 -15.01 22.76 16.18
C GLU A 712 -15.86 23.41 17.29
N ASN A 713 -16.92 22.75 17.75
CA ASN A 713 -17.74 23.20 18.86
C ASN A 713 -16.97 23.40 20.17
N ILE A 714 -15.99 22.53 20.48
CA ILE A 714 -15.14 22.68 21.66
C ILE A 714 -14.28 23.96 21.53
N VAL A 715 -13.60 24.14 20.39
CA VAL A 715 -12.72 25.29 20.14
C VAL A 715 -13.52 26.60 20.12
N GLU A 716 -14.71 26.58 19.52
CA GLU A 716 -15.63 27.72 19.42
C GLU A 716 -16.46 27.96 20.70
N ARG A 717 -16.27 27.13 21.73
CA ARG A 717 -16.90 27.30 23.04
C ARG A 717 -18.43 27.20 23.00
N VAL A 718 -18.96 26.30 22.16
CA VAL A 718 -20.39 26.07 22.02
C VAL A 718 -20.95 25.37 23.27
N ASP A 719 -22.04 25.93 23.81
CA ASP A 719 -22.92 25.31 24.80
C ASP A 719 -24.10 24.66 24.07
N ALA A 720 -24.26 23.35 24.26
CA ALA A 720 -25.24 22.52 23.57
C ALA A 720 -26.47 22.19 24.43
N ILE A 721 -26.59 22.73 25.65
CA ILE A 721 -27.72 22.43 26.53
C ILE A 721 -28.96 23.24 26.14
N THR A 722 -30.09 22.55 26.07
CA THR A 722 -31.40 23.14 25.76
C THR A 722 -32.47 22.64 26.73
N GLU A 723 -33.68 23.22 26.67
CA GLU A 723 -34.83 22.60 27.35
C GLU A 723 -35.23 21.30 26.64
N VAL A 724 -35.82 20.35 27.38
CA VAL A 724 -36.39 19.12 26.80
C VAL A 724 -37.28 19.49 25.61
N PRO A 725 -36.95 19.03 24.39
CA PRO A 725 -37.73 19.38 23.21
C PRO A 725 -39.14 18.81 23.29
N ARG A 726 -40.13 19.62 22.89
CA ARG A 726 -41.56 19.24 22.99
C ARG A 726 -41.90 17.97 22.19
N TYR A 727 -41.17 17.71 21.10
CA TYR A 727 -41.36 16.52 20.27
C TYR A 727 -40.86 15.23 20.94
N ARG A 728 -40.00 15.32 21.97
CA ARG A 728 -39.57 14.17 22.79
C ARG A 728 -40.64 13.85 23.83
N TRP A 729 -40.96 14.79 24.70
CA TRP A 729 -42.06 14.72 25.67
C TRP A 729 -42.35 16.09 26.28
N ASP A 730 -43.55 16.28 26.83
CA ASP A 730 -43.92 17.53 27.50
C ASP A 730 -43.51 17.52 28.97
N TRP A 731 -42.36 18.12 29.26
CA TRP A 731 -41.81 18.21 30.61
C TRP A 731 -42.70 18.96 31.60
N ARG A 732 -43.61 19.82 31.11
CA ARG A 732 -44.53 20.60 31.95
C ARG A 732 -45.51 19.72 32.73
N LEU A 733 -45.80 18.51 32.24
CA LEU A 733 -46.64 17.52 32.94
C LEU A 733 -45.97 17.03 34.24
N TYR A 734 -44.65 17.06 34.29
CA TYR A 734 -43.84 16.45 35.36
C TYR A 734 -43.12 17.48 36.22
N PHE A 735 -43.09 18.76 35.83
CA PHE A 735 -42.24 19.76 36.47
C PHE A 735 -42.87 20.42 37.69
N ASP A 736 -42.04 20.61 38.71
CA ASP A 736 -42.28 21.49 39.85
C ASP A 736 -40.95 22.09 40.29
N ALA A 737 -40.91 23.39 40.59
CA ALA A 737 -39.69 24.05 41.05
C ALA A 737 -39.28 23.58 42.46
N ASP A 738 -40.21 23.06 43.26
CA ASP A 738 -39.89 22.42 44.53
C ASP A 738 -39.21 21.06 44.31
N ARG A 739 -37.92 20.98 44.65
CA ARG A 739 -37.11 19.75 44.58
C ARG A 739 -37.67 18.58 45.41
N HIS A 740 -38.54 18.85 46.37
CA HIS A 740 -39.15 17.84 47.23
C HIS A 740 -40.57 17.46 46.81
N ALA A 741 -41.14 18.11 45.78
CA ALA A 741 -42.47 17.79 45.27
C ALA A 741 -42.56 16.30 44.88
N ARG A 742 -43.61 15.64 45.36
CA ARG A 742 -43.83 14.21 45.12
C ARG A 742 -44.01 13.93 43.63
N ASP A 743 -43.31 12.92 43.11
CA ASP A 743 -43.45 12.44 41.73
C ASP A 743 -43.25 13.53 40.64
N LYS A 744 -42.49 14.58 40.96
CA LYS A 744 -42.12 15.70 40.06
C LYS A 744 -40.61 15.79 39.80
N ILE A 745 -40.26 16.39 38.67
CA ILE A 745 -38.90 16.78 38.28
C ILE A 745 -38.69 18.27 38.53
N TYR A 746 -37.49 18.67 38.93
CA TYR A 746 -37.18 20.09 39.19
C TYR A 746 -36.24 20.71 38.14
N SER A 747 -35.81 19.94 37.15
CA SER A 747 -35.00 20.42 36.03
C SER A 747 -35.62 19.98 34.72
N LYS A 748 -35.50 20.86 33.72
CA LYS A 748 -36.08 20.73 32.37
C LYS A 748 -35.03 20.80 31.27
N TRP A 749 -33.75 20.75 31.65
CA TRP A 749 -32.61 20.98 30.76
C TRP A 749 -31.91 19.68 30.40
N GLY A 750 -31.30 19.61 29.22
CA GLY A 750 -30.46 18.49 28.81
C GLY A 750 -29.77 18.71 27.47
N GLY A 751 -28.86 17.81 27.14
CA GLY A 751 -28.28 17.69 25.80
C GLY A 751 -29.01 16.62 25.00
N PHE A 752 -29.44 16.95 23.78
CA PHE A 752 -30.21 16.06 22.91
C PHE A 752 -29.51 15.90 21.57
N LEU A 753 -29.57 14.70 20.99
CA LEU A 753 -29.07 14.44 19.65
C LEU A 753 -30.05 14.98 18.61
N ASP A 754 -29.49 15.46 17.51
CA ASP A 754 -30.23 15.75 16.27
C ASP A 754 -30.57 14.45 15.53
N ASP A 755 -31.46 14.53 14.55
CA ASP A 755 -31.88 13.38 13.76
C ASP A 755 -30.71 12.76 12.97
N LEU A 756 -30.58 11.43 13.04
CA LEU A 756 -29.56 10.68 12.32
C LEU A 756 -30.20 9.85 11.20
N PRO A 757 -29.88 10.09 9.92
CA PRO A 757 -30.38 9.26 8.85
C PRO A 757 -29.81 7.84 8.96
N PHE A 758 -30.69 6.83 8.83
CA PHE A 758 -30.34 5.42 8.89
C PHE A 758 -30.82 4.71 7.62
N ASP A 759 -29.89 4.05 6.92
CA ASP A 759 -30.19 3.23 5.75
C ASP A 759 -30.21 1.74 6.15
N PRO A 760 -31.39 1.12 6.31
CA PRO A 760 -31.48 -0.27 6.72
C PRO A 760 -30.97 -1.24 5.64
N THR A 761 -30.95 -0.83 4.36
CA THR A 761 -30.53 -1.69 3.25
C THR A 761 -29.03 -1.94 3.26
N ARG A 762 -28.24 -0.93 3.67
CA ARG A 762 -26.78 -1.06 3.88
C ARG A 762 -26.42 -2.20 4.83
N TYR A 763 -27.27 -2.46 5.81
CA TYR A 763 -27.04 -3.45 6.86
C TYR A 763 -27.83 -4.76 6.66
N GLY A 764 -28.53 -4.90 5.52
CA GLY A 764 -29.38 -6.06 5.24
C GLY A 764 -30.51 -6.23 6.28
N MET A 765 -31.06 -5.12 6.78
CA MET A 765 -32.18 -5.12 7.72
C MET A 765 -33.50 -4.87 6.99
N PRO A 766 -34.54 -5.72 7.17
CA PRO A 766 -35.85 -5.46 6.59
C PRO A 766 -36.47 -4.17 7.15
N PRO A 767 -37.04 -3.27 6.34
CA PRO A 767 -37.64 -2.02 6.82
C PRO A 767 -38.69 -2.22 7.93
N LYS A 768 -39.47 -3.30 7.86
CA LYS A 768 -40.49 -3.62 8.87
C LYS A 768 -39.91 -3.95 10.26
N SER A 769 -38.68 -4.47 10.31
CA SER A 769 -38.00 -4.79 11.58
C SER A 769 -37.59 -3.55 12.36
N ILE A 770 -37.41 -2.41 11.67
CA ILE A 770 -36.88 -1.17 12.26
C ILE A 770 -37.79 -0.63 13.36
N GLU A 771 -39.11 -0.73 13.21
CA GLU A 771 -40.09 -0.29 14.21
C GLU A 771 -40.01 -1.07 15.52
N SER A 772 -39.45 -2.29 15.48
CA SER A 772 -39.28 -3.17 16.65
C SER A 772 -37.90 -3.05 17.30
N VAL A 773 -36.99 -2.24 16.75
CA VAL A 773 -35.62 -2.06 17.25
C VAL A 773 -35.45 -0.69 17.88
N ASP A 774 -34.89 -0.65 19.10
CA ASP A 774 -34.64 0.60 19.79
C ASP A 774 -33.69 1.48 18.94
N PRO A 775 -34.04 2.76 18.69
CA PRO A 775 -33.21 3.67 17.89
C PRO A 775 -31.76 3.76 18.37
N MET A 776 -31.50 3.56 19.66
CA MET A 776 -30.15 3.50 20.23
C MET A 776 -29.28 2.43 19.56
N GLN A 777 -29.83 1.24 19.26
CA GLN A 777 -29.09 0.16 18.59
C GLN A 777 -28.75 0.53 17.13
N LEU A 778 -29.68 1.19 16.44
CA LEU A 778 -29.54 1.58 15.03
C LEU A 778 -28.52 2.71 14.88
N MET A 779 -28.62 3.73 15.73
CA MET A 779 -27.66 4.83 15.75
C MET A 779 -26.26 4.36 16.15
N ALA A 780 -26.15 3.42 17.10
CA ALA A 780 -24.86 2.82 17.45
C ALA A 780 -24.23 2.06 16.27
N LEU A 781 -25.03 1.33 15.48
CA LEU A 781 -24.55 0.66 14.27
C LEU A 781 -24.03 1.65 13.22
N GLU A 782 -24.74 2.75 13.01
CA GLU A 782 -24.30 3.81 12.08
C GLU A 782 -23.01 4.49 12.57
N VAL A 783 -22.89 4.81 13.86
CA VAL A 783 -21.67 5.40 14.44
C VAL A 783 -20.50 4.41 14.39
N ALA A 784 -20.74 3.12 14.62
CA ALA A 784 -19.73 2.08 14.47
C ALA A 784 -19.19 2.03 13.03
N PHE A 785 -20.09 2.05 12.03
CA PHE A 785 -19.71 2.10 10.62
C PHE A 785 -18.88 3.36 10.30
N ARG A 786 -19.32 4.54 10.75
CA ARG A 786 -18.57 5.81 10.57
C ARG A 786 -17.19 5.76 11.23
N THR A 787 -17.07 5.10 12.38
CA THR A 787 -15.77 4.91 13.06
C THR A 787 -14.84 4.01 12.25
N LEU A 788 -15.36 2.96 11.59
CA LEU A 788 -14.58 2.12 10.68
C LEU A 788 -14.14 2.86 9.41
N VAL A 789 -15.00 3.72 8.87
CA VAL A 789 -14.66 4.59 7.73
C VAL A 789 -13.54 5.56 8.14
N ASP A 790 -13.66 6.20 9.31
CA ASP A 790 -12.61 7.09 9.85
C ASP A 790 -11.28 6.34 10.09
N ALA A 791 -11.33 5.08 10.52
CA ALA A 791 -10.17 4.22 10.66
C ALA A 791 -9.60 3.67 9.32
N GLY A 792 -10.31 3.85 8.21
CA GLY A 792 -9.91 3.36 6.88
C GLY A 792 -10.18 1.88 6.62
N TYR A 793 -11.01 1.20 7.43
CA TYR A 793 -11.37 -0.23 7.28
C TYR A 793 -12.76 -0.45 6.66
N ALA A 794 -13.46 0.63 6.28
CA ALA A 794 -14.71 0.64 5.52
C ALA A 794 -14.71 1.82 4.53
N GLY A 795 -15.60 1.80 3.53
CA GLY A 795 -15.68 2.83 2.48
C GLY A 795 -15.31 2.27 1.09
N ASP A 796 -14.87 3.14 0.19
CA ASP A 796 -14.62 2.79 -1.22
C ASP A 796 -13.38 1.89 -1.42
N LEU A 797 -12.35 2.07 -0.59
CA LEU A 797 -11.10 1.30 -0.63
C LEU A 797 -10.70 0.91 0.81
N PRO A 798 -11.36 -0.09 1.41
CA PRO A 798 -11.10 -0.47 2.78
C PRO A 798 -9.75 -1.19 2.92
N ARG A 799 -8.99 -0.83 3.95
CA ARG A 799 -7.83 -1.59 4.40
C ARG A 799 -8.26 -3.02 4.75
N PRO A 800 -7.44 -4.04 4.44
CA PRO A 800 -7.73 -5.40 4.89
C PRO A 800 -7.68 -5.46 6.41
N LEU A 801 -8.70 -6.08 7.00
CA LEU A 801 -8.83 -6.31 8.43
C LEU A 801 -9.06 -7.80 8.67
N ASN A 802 -8.35 -8.37 9.64
CA ASN A 802 -8.65 -9.72 10.12
C ASN A 802 -9.96 -9.70 10.92
N ARG A 803 -11.08 -9.93 10.22
CA ARG A 803 -12.43 -9.87 10.79
C ARG A 803 -12.68 -10.87 11.91
N GLU A 804 -12.03 -12.04 11.87
CA GLU A 804 -12.12 -13.07 12.93
C GLU A 804 -11.51 -12.58 14.26
N ARG A 805 -10.60 -11.61 14.21
CA ARG A 805 -9.92 -11.04 15.39
C ARG A 805 -10.30 -9.58 15.64
N ALA A 806 -11.43 -9.14 15.09
CA ALA A 806 -12.03 -7.84 15.36
C ALA A 806 -13.13 -7.97 16.42
N ALA A 807 -13.08 -7.18 17.50
CA ALA A 807 -14.01 -7.25 18.63
C ALA A 807 -14.83 -5.96 18.80
N VAL A 808 -15.97 -6.05 19.51
CA VAL A 808 -16.86 -4.91 19.82
C VAL A 808 -17.18 -4.86 21.31
N ILE A 809 -16.72 -3.83 22.01
CA ILE A 809 -16.93 -3.69 23.46
C ILE A 809 -17.55 -2.32 23.74
N LEU A 810 -18.78 -2.28 24.22
CA LEU A 810 -19.50 -1.01 24.41
C LEU A 810 -19.96 -0.80 25.86
N GLY A 811 -19.81 0.43 26.34
CA GLY A 811 -20.48 0.89 27.55
C GLY A 811 -21.93 1.25 27.23
N ALA A 812 -22.89 0.59 27.88
CA ALA A 812 -24.30 0.94 27.76
C ALA A 812 -24.92 0.89 29.17
N SER A 813 -25.60 1.95 29.57
CA SER A 813 -26.26 2.06 30.88
C SER A 813 -27.61 2.75 30.71
N GLY A 814 -28.48 2.68 31.72
CA GLY A 814 -29.73 3.46 31.74
C GLY A 814 -31.02 2.66 31.81
N GLY A 815 -30.95 1.33 31.99
CA GLY A 815 -32.13 0.48 32.07
C GLY A 815 -32.82 0.34 30.72
N THR A 816 -34.14 0.13 30.74
CA THR A 816 -34.95 -0.08 29.55
C THR A 816 -35.14 1.24 28.77
N GLY A 817 -34.74 1.27 27.50
CA GLY A 817 -34.97 2.41 26.60
C GLY A 817 -36.47 2.73 26.39
N ASP A 818 -36.77 3.80 25.67
CA ASP A 818 -38.15 4.28 25.49
C ASP A 818 -39.03 3.21 24.81
N LEU A 819 -38.51 2.52 23.80
CA LEU A 819 -39.24 1.45 23.10
C LEU A 819 -39.53 0.27 24.04
N GLY A 820 -38.51 -0.18 24.78
CA GLY A 820 -38.68 -1.25 25.77
C GLY A 820 -39.63 -0.86 26.91
N SER A 821 -39.67 0.42 27.30
CA SER A 821 -40.62 0.92 28.29
C SER A 821 -42.06 0.88 27.78
N GLN A 822 -42.27 1.17 26.49
CA GLN A 822 -43.59 1.05 25.85
C GLN A 822 -44.05 -0.41 25.75
N TYR A 823 -43.15 -1.33 25.38
CA TYR A 823 -43.41 -2.76 25.43
C TYR A 823 -43.72 -3.26 26.85
N GLY A 824 -42.95 -2.79 27.83
CA GLY A 824 -43.18 -3.06 29.25
C GLY A 824 -44.56 -2.57 29.70
N LEU A 825 -44.95 -1.34 29.33
CA LEU A 825 -46.28 -0.82 29.61
C LEU A 825 -47.38 -1.67 28.96
N ARG A 826 -47.21 -2.06 27.69
CA ARG A 826 -48.17 -2.93 26.98
C ARG A 826 -48.34 -4.27 27.69
N ALA A 827 -47.25 -4.87 28.18
CA ALA A 827 -47.26 -6.16 28.85
C ALA A 827 -47.80 -6.08 30.29
N GLU A 828 -47.45 -5.04 31.04
CA GLU A 828 -47.73 -4.93 32.47
C GLU A 828 -49.07 -4.24 32.78
N LEU A 829 -49.59 -3.37 31.91
CA LEU A 829 -50.83 -2.64 32.20
C LEU A 829 -52.02 -3.56 32.49
N PRO A 830 -52.25 -4.67 31.77
CA PRO A 830 -53.29 -5.64 32.13
C PRO A 830 -53.15 -6.20 33.55
N ARG A 831 -51.92 -6.36 34.07
CA ARG A 831 -51.68 -6.84 35.44
C ARG A 831 -52.16 -5.85 36.49
N PHE A 832 -52.06 -4.55 36.21
CA PHE A 832 -52.44 -3.49 37.14
C PHE A 832 -53.89 -2.99 36.95
N ALA A 833 -54.38 -2.98 35.72
CA ALA A 833 -55.68 -2.40 35.35
C ALA A 833 -56.73 -3.45 34.94
N GLY A 834 -56.37 -4.74 34.88
CA GLY A 834 -57.25 -5.84 34.47
C GLY A 834 -57.44 -6.00 32.95
N SER A 835 -57.10 -4.97 32.17
CA SER A 835 -57.09 -4.98 30.70
C SER A 835 -56.14 -3.91 30.15
N LEU A 836 -55.86 -3.96 28.85
CA LEU A 836 -55.19 -2.90 28.10
C LEU A 836 -56.25 -2.13 27.30
N PRO A 837 -56.59 -0.88 27.66
CA PRO A 837 -57.54 -0.07 26.88
C PRO A 837 -57.11 0.08 25.42
N GLU A 838 -58.04 -0.06 24.47
CA GLU A 838 -57.76 -0.11 23.03
C GLU A 838 -57.17 1.20 22.47
N ASP A 839 -57.52 2.34 23.04
CA ASP A 839 -56.93 3.64 22.71
C ASP A 839 -55.46 3.75 23.16
N VAL A 840 -55.10 3.11 24.27
CA VAL A 840 -53.72 2.98 24.74
C VAL A 840 -52.98 1.94 23.90
N ALA A 841 -53.60 0.79 23.62
CA ALA A 841 -53.02 -0.29 22.81
C ALA A 841 -52.55 0.19 21.44
N ARG A 842 -53.36 1.02 20.76
CA ARG A 842 -53.06 1.58 19.43
C ARG A 842 -51.91 2.59 19.42
N ARG A 843 -51.50 3.10 20.59
CA ARG A 843 -50.39 4.05 20.75
C ARG A 843 -49.09 3.39 21.20
N LEU A 844 -49.13 2.09 21.48
CA LEU A 844 -47.99 1.29 21.93
C LEU A 844 -47.56 0.33 20.82
N PRO A 845 -46.27 -0.03 20.74
CA PRO A 845 -45.76 -0.93 19.72
C PRO A 845 -46.34 -2.34 19.89
N GLU A 846 -46.43 -3.08 18.78
CA GLU A 846 -46.87 -4.47 18.78
C GLU A 846 -45.68 -5.44 18.90
N TRP A 847 -45.91 -6.56 19.59
CA TRP A 847 -44.90 -7.60 19.74
C TRP A 847 -44.71 -8.35 18.42
N THR A 848 -43.46 -8.46 17.99
CA THR A 848 -43.00 -9.22 16.82
C THR A 848 -41.86 -10.13 17.24
N GLU A 849 -41.40 -11.00 16.33
CA GLU A 849 -40.17 -11.79 16.51
C GLU A 849 -38.91 -10.93 16.73
N ASP A 850 -38.91 -9.68 16.25
CA ASP A 850 -37.77 -8.77 16.35
C ASP A 850 -37.77 -7.94 17.65
N SER A 851 -38.93 -7.78 18.31
CA SER A 851 -39.10 -6.89 19.48
C SER A 851 -38.16 -7.21 20.63
N PHE A 852 -37.97 -8.49 20.96
CA PHE A 852 -37.15 -8.86 22.12
C PHE A 852 -35.68 -8.52 21.88
N ALA A 853 -35.10 -8.93 20.75
CA ALA A 853 -33.73 -8.55 20.39
C ALA A 853 -33.58 -7.02 20.24
N GLY A 854 -34.63 -6.35 19.76
CA GLY A 854 -34.67 -4.91 19.55
C GLY A 854 -34.54 -4.05 20.82
N ILE A 855 -34.82 -4.59 22.01
CA ILE A 855 -34.79 -3.84 23.28
C ILE A 855 -33.66 -4.25 24.23
N LEU A 856 -32.90 -5.30 23.90
CA LEU A 856 -31.81 -5.81 24.74
C LEU A 856 -30.53 -4.98 24.59
N LEU A 857 -29.92 -4.56 25.71
CA LEU A 857 -28.70 -3.74 25.69
C LEU A 857 -27.49 -4.50 25.09
N ASN A 858 -27.30 -5.78 25.41
CA ASN A 858 -26.19 -6.57 24.87
C ASN A 858 -26.25 -6.71 23.34
N VAL A 859 -27.46 -6.67 22.76
CA VAL A 859 -27.67 -6.74 21.32
C VAL A 859 -27.14 -5.49 20.61
N ILE A 860 -26.85 -4.37 21.29
CA ILE A 860 -26.16 -3.25 20.64
C ILE A 860 -24.81 -3.70 20.09
N ALA A 861 -23.96 -4.31 20.93
CA ALA A 861 -22.64 -4.82 20.51
C ALA A 861 -22.79 -6.02 19.54
N GLY A 862 -23.74 -6.91 19.82
CA GLY A 862 -24.00 -8.08 18.96
C GLY A 862 -24.49 -7.72 17.56
N ARG A 863 -25.34 -6.70 17.43
CA ARG A 863 -25.84 -6.22 16.14
C ARG A 863 -24.71 -5.57 15.34
N ILE A 864 -23.83 -4.80 15.98
CA ILE A 864 -22.64 -4.26 15.32
C ILE A 864 -21.74 -5.38 14.82
N ALA A 865 -21.40 -6.35 15.67
CA ALA A 865 -20.55 -7.47 15.27
C ALA A 865 -21.17 -8.31 14.13
N ASN A 866 -22.47 -8.59 14.22
CA ASN A 866 -23.20 -9.34 13.20
C ASN A 866 -23.26 -8.60 11.85
N ARG A 867 -23.61 -7.30 11.86
CA ARG A 867 -23.83 -6.52 10.63
C ARG A 867 -22.53 -6.06 9.99
N LEU A 868 -21.49 -5.84 10.79
CA LEU A 868 -20.15 -5.47 10.31
C LEU A 868 -19.22 -6.68 10.20
N ASN A 869 -19.72 -7.90 10.33
CA ASN A 869 -18.97 -9.16 10.20
C ASN A 869 -17.68 -9.19 11.03
N PHE A 870 -17.81 -9.17 12.36
CA PHE A 870 -16.71 -9.28 13.31
C PHE A 870 -16.84 -10.59 14.11
N GLY A 871 -15.81 -11.44 14.02
CA GLY A 871 -15.74 -12.76 14.66
C GLY A 871 -15.13 -12.76 16.07
N GLY A 872 -14.57 -11.63 16.52
CA GLY A 872 -14.08 -11.47 17.88
C GLY A 872 -15.20 -11.30 18.91
N VAL A 873 -14.82 -11.17 20.18
CA VAL A 873 -15.80 -11.02 21.28
C VAL A 873 -16.67 -9.78 21.09
N ASN A 874 -17.94 -9.90 21.45
CA ASN A 874 -18.85 -8.76 21.53
C ASN A 874 -19.68 -8.80 22.82
N TYR A 875 -19.76 -7.67 23.52
CA TYR A 875 -20.60 -7.53 24.71
C TYR A 875 -20.73 -6.06 25.14
N THR A 876 -21.67 -5.81 26.05
CA THR A 876 -21.84 -4.52 26.73
C THR A 876 -21.40 -4.58 28.18
N THR A 877 -20.89 -3.48 28.71
CA THR A 877 -20.53 -3.31 30.14
C THR A 877 -21.33 -2.15 30.75
N ASP A 878 -21.71 -2.31 32.02
CA ASP A 878 -22.38 -1.25 32.80
C ASP A 878 -21.58 -0.95 34.08
N ALA A 879 -20.96 0.22 34.09
CA ALA A 879 -20.33 0.84 35.25
C ALA A 879 -20.89 2.27 35.44
N ALA A 880 -22.18 2.46 35.14
CA ALA A 880 -22.85 3.75 35.08
C ALA A 880 -22.07 4.78 34.23
N CYS A 881 -21.70 5.93 34.80
CA CYS A 881 -20.93 6.96 34.11
C CYS A 881 -19.52 6.52 33.69
N GLY A 882 -19.00 5.41 34.24
CA GLY A 882 -17.72 4.81 33.90
C GLY A 882 -17.77 3.80 32.76
N SER A 883 -18.94 3.46 32.22
CA SER A 883 -19.14 2.33 31.29
C SER A 883 -18.26 2.40 30.04
N SER A 884 -18.16 3.56 29.38
CA SER A 884 -17.35 3.68 28.15
C SER A 884 -15.85 3.56 28.39
N LEU A 885 -15.31 4.04 29.52
CA LEU A 885 -13.89 3.78 29.85
C LEU A 885 -13.67 2.37 30.37
N ALA A 886 -14.67 1.72 30.96
CA ALA A 886 -14.61 0.29 31.26
C ALA A 886 -14.48 -0.54 29.97
N ALA A 887 -15.21 -0.16 28.92
CA ALA A 887 -15.10 -0.78 27.61
C ALA A 887 -13.69 -0.58 26.99
N VAL A 888 -13.13 0.63 27.07
CA VAL A 888 -11.76 0.91 26.63
C VAL A 888 -10.72 0.12 27.43
N TYR A 889 -10.87 0.03 28.75
CA TYR A 889 -9.99 -0.77 29.62
C TYR A 889 -9.96 -2.25 29.20
N GLN A 890 -11.12 -2.82 28.86
CA GLN A 890 -11.24 -4.18 28.35
C GLN A 890 -10.65 -4.32 26.94
N ALA A 891 -10.87 -3.33 26.06
CA ALA A 891 -10.30 -3.32 24.72
C ALA A 891 -8.76 -3.30 24.73
N VAL A 892 -8.15 -2.48 25.59
CA VAL A 892 -6.70 -2.48 25.81
C VAL A 892 -6.21 -3.85 26.26
N SER A 893 -6.95 -4.51 27.15
CA SER A 893 -6.62 -5.87 27.62
C SER A 893 -6.70 -6.93 26.52
N GLU A 894 -7.69 -6.88 25.63
CA GLU A 894 -7.81 -7.80 24.48
C GLU A 894 -6.68 -7.64 23.46
N LEU A 895 -6.31 -6.39 23.16
CA LEU A 895 -5.23 -6.08 22.21
C LEU A 895 -3.86 -6.47 22.75
N THR A 896 -3.55 -6.06 23.99
CA THR A 896 -2.24 -6.34 24.61
C THR A 896 -2.02 -7.82 24.90
N ALA A 897 -3.09 -8.57 25.17
CA ALA A 897 -3.00 -10.02 25.32
C ALA A 897 -2.93 -10.78 23.98
N GLY A 898 -2.97 -10.08 22.84
CA GLY A 898 -2.95 -10.70 21.52
C GLY A 898 -4.18 -11.55 21.22
N ARG A 899 -5.35 -11.27 21.82
CA ARG A 899 -6.61 -11.96 21.50
C ARG A 899 -7.35 -11.30 20.34
N ALA A 900 -7.33 -9.97 20.29
CA ALA A 900 -7.84 -9.19 19.18
C ALA A 900 -6.70 -8.47 18.44
N ASP A 901 -6.88 -8.21 17.15
CA ASP A 901 -6.01 -7.34 16.35
C ASP A 901 -6.62 -5.93 16.20
N PHE A 902 -7.93 -5.82 16.43
CA PHE A 902 -8.72 -4.61 16.33
C PHE A 902 -9.88 -4.65 17.32
N VAL A 903 -10.17 -3.54 18.00
CA VAL A 903 -11.33 -3.44 18.88
C VAL A 903 -12.06 -2.13 18.64
N LEU A 904 -13.36 -2.21 18.38
CA LEU A 904 -14.25 -1.06 18.46
C LEU A 904 -14.71 -0.91 19.91
N ALA A 905 -14.31 0.18 20.56
CA ALA A 905 -14.63 0.46 21.96
C ALA A 905 -15.39 1.79 22.09
N GLY A 906 -16.35 1.90 22.99
CA GLY A 906 -17.14 3.12 23.07
C GLY A 906 -18.20 3.11 24.15
N GLY A 907 -19.15 4.04 24.04
CA GLY A 907 -20.39 3.96 24.79
C GLY A 907 -21.55 4.66 24.12
N VAL A 908 -22.74 4.30 24.58
CA VAL A 908 -24.02 4.69 24.00
C VAL A 908 -25.03 4.94 25.11
N ASP A 909 -25.67 6.11 25.07
CA ASP A 909 -26.83 6.41 25.91
C ASP A 909 -27.72 7.45 25.24
N THR A 910 -28.98 7.09 24.99
CA THR A 910 -30.01 8.00 24.46
C THR A 910 -31.26 8.05 25.33
N VAL A 911 -31.19 7.50 26.56
CA VAL A 911 -32.36 7.32 27.42
C VAL A 911 -32.62 8.60 28.23
N GLN A 912 -33.45 9.49 27.69
CA GLN A 912 -33.76 10.82 28.26
C GLN A 912 -35.28 11.05 28.43
N GLY A 913 -36.02 10.00 28.77
CA GLY A 913 -37.46 10.07 29.06
C GLY A 913 -37.80 10.56 30.48
N PRO A 914 -39.11 10.74 30.77
CA PRO A 914 -39.59 11.20 32.08
C PRO A 914 -39.08 10.37 33.26
N PHE A 915 -38.99 9.05 33.09
CA PHE A 915 -38.50 8.13 34.12
C PHE A 915 -37.07 8.47 34.55
N GLY A 916 -36.15 8.66 33.60
CA GLY A 916 -34.76 9.03 33.88
C GLY A 916 -34.67 10.37 34.62
N TYR A 917 -35.38 11.40 34.15
CA TYR A 917 -35.42 12.70 34.82
C TYR A 917 -35.97 12.62 36.25
N LEU A 918 -36.97 11.78 36.49
CA LEU A 918 -37.48 11.52 37.84
C LEU A 918 -36.44 10.84 38.71
N CYS A 919 -35.76 9.78 38.23
CA CYS A 919 -34.68 9.13 38.96
C CYS A 919 -33.62 10.14 39.41
N PHE A 920 -33.09 10.96 38.49
CA PHE A 920 -32.07 11.96 38.82
C PHE A 920 -32.59 13.12 39.68
N SER A 921 -33.87 13.49 39.56
CA SER A 921 -34.49 14.48 40.43
C SER A 921 -34.65 13.94 41.86
N LYS A 922 -35.00 12.66 42.03
CA LYS A 922 -35.15 12.05 43.36
C LYS A 922 -33.81 11.76 44.04
N THR A 923 -32.76 11.56 43.27
CA THR A 923 -31.38 11.57 43.79
C THR A 923 -30.83 12.97 44.03
N GLN A 924 -31.58 14.03 43.68
CA GLN A 924 -31.16 15.43 43.77
C GLN A 924 -29.83 15.73 43.06
N ALA A 925 -29.60 15.08 41.92
CA ALA A 925 -28.35 15.20 41.17
C ALA A 925 -28.38 16.30 40.10
N LEU A 926 -29.56 16.65 39.57
CA LEU A 926 -29.70 17.60 38.47
C LEU A 926 -29.41 19.03 38.94
N SER A 927 -28.82 19.84 38.05
CA SER A 927 -28.74 21.29 38.19
C SER A 927 -30.10 21.92 37.83
N PRO A 928 -30.71 22.75 38.71
CA PRO A 928 -31.88 23.56 38.37
C PRO A 928 -31.57 24.59 37.26
N ARG A 929 -30.32 25.07 37.19
CA ARG A 929 -29.84 26.04 36.19
C ARG A 929 -29.46 25.41 34.85
N GLY A 930 -29.52 24.09 34.76
CA GLY A 930 -29.37 23.36 33.50
C GLY A 930 -27.98 23.38 32.92
N ARG A 931 -26.93 23.41 33.75
CA ARG A 931 -25.55 23.37 33.27
C ARG A 931 -24.66 22.58 34.22
N CYS A 932 -23.63 21.94 33.67
CA CYS A 932 -22.52 21.44 34.46
C CYS A 932 -21.55 22.61 34.71
N ALA A 933 -21.73 23.34 35.81
CA ALA A 933 -20.80 24.42 36.22
C ALA A 933 -19.54 23.84 36.88
N THR A 934 -18.88 22.93 36.17
CA THR A 934 -17.76 22.14 36.67
C THR A 934 -16.60 23.02 37.11
N PHE A 935 -16.09 22.78 38.32
CA PHE A 935 -15.02 23.54 38.98
C PHE A 935 -15.32 25.02 39.27
N ASP A 936 -16.57 25.46 39.11
CA ASP A 936 -17.02 26.74 39.65
C ASP A 936 -17.46 26.59 41.11
N SER A 937 -17.25 27.62 41.91
CA SER A 937 -17.67 27.67 43.31
C SER A 937 -19.19 27.54 43.50
N GLU A 938 -19.98 27.86 42.47
CA GLU A 938 -21.43 27.76 42.48
C GLU A 938 -21.97 26.48 41.84
N GLY A 939 -21.15 25.45 41.56
CA GLY A 939 -21.64 24.18 41.01
C GLY A 939 -22.85 23.61 41.79
N ASP A 940 -23.94 23.27 41.09
CA ASP A 940 -25.23 22.90 41.71
C ASP A 940 -25.84 21.60 41.16
N GLY A 941 -25.07 20.80 40.42
CA GLY A 941 -25.52 19.52 39.87
C GLY A 941 -25.15 19.31 38.39
N ILE A 942 -25.68 18.24 37.82
CA ILE A 942 -25.45 17.86 36.42
C ILE A 942 -26.59 18.33 35.50
N ALA A 943 -26.26 18.60 34.23
CA ALA A 943 -27.22 18.54 33.13
C ALA A 943 -27.00 17.22 32.39
N ILE A 944 -28.00 16.33 32.36
CA ILE A 944 -27.90 15.03 31.68
C ILE A 944 -28.05 15.18 30.16
N ALA A 945 -27.36 14.35 29.40
CA ALA A 945 -27.32 14.42 27.95
C ALA A 945 -27.38 13.02 27.30
N GLU A 946 -27.75 13.01 26.02
CA GLU A 946 -27.59 11.88 25.12
C GLU A 946 -26.20 11.89 24.50
N GLY A 947 -25.69 10.72 24.10
CA GLY A 947 -24.45 10.65 23.35
C GLY A 947 -24.06 9.26 22.92
N ILE A 948 -23.53 9.16 21.71
CA ILE A 948 -22.92 7.95 21.17
C ILE A 948 -21.50 8.30 20.75
N ALA A 949 -20.52 7.59 21.28
CA ALA A 949 -19.12 7.85 20.99
C ALA A 949 -18.32 6.55 20.99
N MET A 950 -17.51 6.35 19.95
CA MET A 950 -16.72 5.14 19.73
C MET A 950 -15.33 5.51 19.20
N VAL A 951 -14.38 4.62 19.50
CA VAL A 951 -13.01 4.65 19.02
C VAL A 951 -12.64 3.28 18.46
N ALA A 952 -11.87 3.28 17.37
CA ALA A 952 -11.21 2.11 16.83
C ALA A 952 -9.80 2.02 17.41
N LEU A 953 -9.46 0.85 17.98
CA LEU A 953 -8.21 0.63 18.69
C LEU A 953 -7.41 -0.52 18.07
N LYS A 954 -6.10 -0.32 17.96
CA LYS A 954 -5.11 -1.34 17.55
C LYS A 954 -3.87 -1.25 18.42
N ARG A 955 -3.04 -2.29 18.46
CA ARG A 955 -1.67 -2.14 18.98
C ARG A 955 -0.92 -1.12 18.12
N LEU A 956 -0.08 -0.28 18.73
CA LEU A 956 0.67 0.78 18.05
C LEU A 956 1.52 0.21 16.91
N ALA A 957 2.24 -0.88 17.16
CA ALA A 957 3.07 -1.54 16.15
C ALA A 957 2.24 -2.03 14.94
N ASP A 958 1.02 -2.54 15.18
CA ASP A 958 0.13 -2.93 14.08
C ASP A 958 -0.43 -1.71 13.33
N ALA A 959 -0.70 -0.62 14.04
CA ALA A 959 -1.17 0.62 13.45
C ALA A 959 -0.11 1.28 12.57
N GLU A 960 1.13 1.32 13.05
CA GLU A 960 2.29 1.80 12.29
C GLU A 960 2.57 0.93 11.06
N ARG A 961 2.57 -0.40 11.25
CA ARG A 961 2.75 -1.36 10.15
C ARG A 961 1.71 -1.19 9.07
N ASP A 962 0.44 -1.12 9.47
CA ASP A 962 -0.67 -1.06 8.52
C ASP A 962 -0.89 0.35 7.96
N GLY A 963 -0.08 1.33 8.38
CA GLY A 963 -0.13 2.71 7.88
C GLY A 963 -1.40 3.45 8.31
N ASP A 964 -1.96 3.11 9.47
CA ASP A 964 -3.13 3.79 10.01
C ASP A 964 -2.84 5.25 10.35
N ARG A 965 -3.88 6.09 10.36
CA ARG A 965 -3.83 7.39 11.04
C ARG A 965 -3.89 7.13 12.54
N ILE A 966 -3.11 7.84 13.34
CA ILE A 966 -3.10 7.69 14.80
C ILE A 966 -3.40 9.05 15.44
N TYR A 967 -4.52 9.13 16.16
CA TYR A 967 -4.92 10.35 16.87
C TYR A 967 -4.14 10.54 18.18
N ALA A 968 -4.03 9.48 18.97
CA ALA A 968 -3.27 9.43 20.20
C ALA A 968 -2.90 7.98 20.55
N VAL A 969 -1.96 7.80 21.46
CA VAL A 969 -1.54 6.48 21.96
C VAL A 969 -1.94 6.36 23.43
N ILE A 970 -2.75 5.36 23.75
CA ILE A 970 -3.06 4.95 25.12
C ILE A 970 -1.81 4.24 25.67
N LYS A 971 -1.24 4.83 26.72
CA LYS A 971 -0.02 4.31 27.37
C LYS A 971 -0.38 3.48 28.61
N GLY A 972 -1.48 3.79 29.28
CA GLY A 972 -2.00 2.99 30.37
C GLY A 972 -3.48 3.23 30.67
N ALA A 973 -4.14 2.21 31.20
CA ALA A 973 -5.52 2.26 31.66
C ALA A 973 -5.66 1.56 33.02
N GLY A 974 -6.41 2.15 33.94
CA GLY A 974 -6.57 1.66 35.31
C GLY A 974 -8.01 1.69 35.77
N GLY A 975 -8.49 0.55 36.28
CA GLY A 975 -9.80 0.44 36.94
C GLY A 975 -9.66 0.29 38.45
N SER A 976 -10.66 0.72 39.22
CA SER A 976 -10.76 0.47 40.67
C SER A 976 -12.21 0.59 41.19
N SER A 977 -12.40 0.35 42.49
CA SER A 977 -13.66 0.59 43.19
C SER A 977 -13.41 1.41 44.47
N ASP A 978 -14.41 2.20 44.84
CA ASP A 978 -14.49 2.96 46.09
C ASP A 978 -14.70 2.05 47.31
N GLY A 979 -15.23 0.83 47.13
CA GLY A 979 -15.50 -0.10 48.23
C GLY A 979 -16.52 0.46 49.23
N ASN A 980 -16.19 0.40 50.53
CA ASN A 980 -17.09 0.83 51.61
C ASN A 980 -17.00 2.35 51.87
N ALA A 981 -17.57 3.16 50.97
CA ALA A 981 -17.67 4.62 51.11
C ALA A 981 -18.80 5.05 52.07
N LYS A 982 -18.93 6.36 52.37
CA LYS A 982 -19.96 6.90 53.29
C LYS A 982 -21.41 6.62 52.87
N GLY A 983 -21.62 6.30 51.59
CA GLY A 983 -22.87 5.87 51.00
C GLY A 983 -22.59 5.34 49.60
N LEU A 984 -23.53 4.57 49.02
CA LEU A 984 -23.35 3.94 47.71
C LEU A 984 -22.99 4.94 46.60
N THR A 985 -23.46 6.18 46.73
CA THR A 985 -23.37 7.24 45.72
C THR A 985 -22.34 8.32 46.07
N ALA A 986 -21.66 8.18 47.21
CA ALA A 986 -20.69 9.16 47.69
C ALA A 986 -19.30 8.82 47.14
N PRO A 987 -18.64 9.73 46.40
CA PRO A 987 -17.32 9.46 45.82
C PRO A 987 -16.25 9.30 46.90
N LEU A 988 -15.29 8.39 46.69
CA LEU A 988 -14.14 8.19 47.58
C LEU A 988 -12.80 8.54 46.89
N PRO A 989 -12.08 9.59 47.33
CA PRO A 989 -10.77 9.99 46.77
C PRO A 989 -9.74 8.84 46.68
N ALA A 990 -9.74 7.92 47.65
CA ALA A 990 -8.84 6.78 47.67
C ALA A 990 -9.10 5.77 46.53
N GLY A 991 -10.36 5.63 46.09
CA GLY A 991 -10.71 4.81 44.92
C GLY A 991 -10.19 5.47 43.64
N GLN A 992 -10.48 6.75 43.43
CA GLN A 992 -9.99 7.52 42.28
C GLN A 992 -8.46 7.45 42.15
N LEU A 993 -7.72 7.71 43.24
CA LEU A 993 -6.25 7.59 43.27
C LEU A 993 -5.76 6.19 42.89
N ARG A 994 -6.48 5.14 43.27
CA ARG A 994 -6.11 3.76 42.95
C ARG A 994 -6.22 3.47 41.44
N ALA A 995 -7.30 3.92 40.79
CA ALA A 995 -7.44 3.81 39.34
C ALA A 995 -6.32 4.59 38.63
N MET A 996 -6.08 5.84 39.04
CA MET A 996 -5.05 6.69 38.43
C MET A 996 -3.65 6.07 38.57
N ARG A 997 -3.24 5.66 39.77
CA ARG A 997 -1.92 5.03 40.00
C ARG A 997 -1.72 3.76 39.16
N ARG A 998 -2.76 2.94 38.98
CA ARG A 998 -2.70 1.74 38.12
C ARG A 998 -2.43 2.10 36.66
N ALA A 999 -3.09 3.14 36.15
CA ALA A 999 -2.88 3.61 34.79
C ALA A 999 -1.43 4.11 34.59
N TYR A 1000 -0.90 4.93 35.50
CA TYR A 1000 0.48 5.44 35.39
C TYR A 1000 1.54 4.36 35.61
N ALA A 1001 1.27 3.35 36.44
CA ALA A 1001 2.13 2.18 36.58
C ALA A 1001 2.29 1.41 35.26
N GLN A 1002 1.21 1.29 34.48
CA GLN A 1002 1.28 0.71 33.13
C GLN A 1002 1.94 1.66 32.12
N ALA A 1003 1.72 2.97 32.23
CA ALA A 1003 2.16 3.94 31.24
C ALA A 1003 3.69 4.15 31.15
N GLY A 1004 4.43 3.82 32.21
CA GLY A 1004 5.87 4.01 32.28
C GLY A 1004 6.30 5.47 32.46
N TYR A 1005 5.39 6.39 32.79
CA TYR A 1005 5.68 7.78 33.14
C TYR A 1005 4.79 8.29 34.28
N GLY A 1006 5.20 9.40 34.90
CA GLY A 1006 4.49 10.00 36.03
C GLY A 1006 3.48 11.09 35.65
N PRO A 1007 2.48 11.35 36.52
CA PRO A 1007 1.42 12.34 36.34
C PRO A 1007 1.92 13.79 36.22
N HIS A 1008 3.12 14.10 36.70
CA HIS A 1008 3.72 15.44 36.61
C HIS A 1008 4.04 15.86 35.17
N THR A 1009 4.08 14.93 34.23
CA THR A 1009 4.34 15.21 32.80
C THR A 1009 3.07 15.41 31.97
N VAL A 1010 1.89 15.35 32.60
CA VAL A 1010 0.60 15.46 31.92
C VAL A 1010 0.19 16.92 31.87
N GLY A 1011 -0.04 17.45 30.66
CA GLY A 1011 -0.44 18.85 30.45
C GLY A 1011 -1.95 19.07 30.41
N LEU A 1012 -2.74 18.02 30.19
CA LEU A 1012 -4.21 18.08 30.17
C LEU A 1012 -4.84 16.94 30.98
N PHE A 1013 -5.63 17.30 31.99
CA PHE A 1013 -6.50 16.39 32.72
C PHE A 1013 -7.96 16.64 32.30
N GLU A 1014 -8.49 15.77 31.46
CA GLU A 1014 -9.92 15.69 31.16
C GLU A 1014 -10.62 14.92 32.28
N ALA A 1015 -11.19 15.67 33.21
CA ALA A 1015 -11.83 15.18 34.41
C ALA A 1015 -13.19 14.53 34.15
N HIS A 1016 -13.66 13.77 35.13
CA HIS A 1016 -15.05 13.36 35.20
C HIS A 1016 -15.96 14.60 35.37
N GLY A 1017 -15.62 15.51 36.28
CA GLY A 1017 -16.05 16.90 36.32
C GLY A 1017 -17.55 17.11 36.11
N THR A 1018 -18.35 16.79 37.12
CA THR A 1018 -19.82 16.75 37.02
C THR A 1018 -20.50 18.08 37.35
N GLY A 1019 -19.81 19.03 37.97
CA GLY A 1019 -20.45 20.25 38.47
C GLY A 1019 -21.19 20.05 39.79
N THR A 1020 -20.96 18.91 40.47
CA THR A 1020 -21.43 18.69 41.84
C THR A 1020 -20.36 19.18 42.82
N VAL A 1021 -20.77 19.90 43.87
CA VAL A 1021 -19.82 20.47 44.86
C VAL A 1021 -18.89 19.39 45.44
N ALA A 1022 -19.47 18.26 45.87
CA ALA A 1022 -18.71 17.17 46.49
C ALA A 1022 -17.84 16.41 45.48
N GLY A 1023 -18.36 16.12 44.28
CA GLY A 1023 -17.65 15.39 43.25
C GLY A 1023 -16.45 16.15 42.70
N ASP A 1024 -16.65 17.42 42.33
CA ASP A 1024 -15.59 18.27 41.79
C ASP A 1024 -14.48 18.52 42.81
N THR A 1025 -14.84 18.72 44.09
CA THR A 1025 -13.85 18.89 45.17
C THR A 1025 -13.03 17.60 45.36
N ALA A 1026 -13.69 16.44 45.46
CA ALA A 1026 -13.00 15.15 45.64
C ALA A 1026 -12.06 14.81 44.47
N GLU A 1027 -12.47 15.12 43.24
CA GLU A 1027 -11.66 14.88 42.05
C GLU A 1027 -10.44 15.81 41.96
N LEU A 1028 -10.61 17.10 42.27
CA LEU A 1028 -9.48 18.05 42.33
C LEU A 1028 -8.49 17.67 43.43
N GLU A 1029 -8.96 17.29 44.62
CA GLU A 1029 -8.08 16.81 45.71
C GLU A 1029 -7.28 15.57 45.29
N SER A 1030 -7.95 14.59 44.69
CA SER A 1030 -7.32 13.35 44.24
C SER A 1030 -6.28 13.61 43.17
N THR A 1031 -6.58 14.47 42.19
CA THR A 1031 -5.68 14.77 41.08
C THR A 1031 -4.49 15.62 41.54
N THR A 1032 -4.72 16.66 42.35
CA THR A 1032 -3.64 17.47 42.93
C THR A 1032 -2.74 16.61 43.81
N ARG A 1033 -3.29 15.71 44.63
CA ARG A 1033 -2.50 14.78 45.46
C ARG A 1033 -1.66 13.84 44.62
N LEU A 1034 -2.21 13.29 43.55
CA LEU A 1034 -1.48 12.42 42.63
C LEU A 1034 -0.29 13.12 41.99
N ILE A 1035 -0.48 14.38 41.54
CA ILE A 1035 0.60 15.18 40.96
C ILE A 1035 1.67 15.48 42.02
N ALA A 1036 1.26 15.81 43.25
CA ALA A 1036 2.14 16.12 44.36
C ALA A 1036 2.99 14.94 44.87
N GLU A 1037 2.72 13.71 44.42
CA GLU A 1037 3.62 12.56 44.63
C GLU A 1037 4.96 12.71 43.87
N HIS A 1038 5.06 13.69 42.98
CA HIS A 1038 6.25 14.02 42.19
C HIS A 1038 6.58 15.51 42.33
N ALA A 1039 7.79 15.89 41.91
CA ALA A 1039 8.15 17.29 41.73
C ALA A 1039 7.21 17.92 40.69
N HIS A 1040 6.59 19.06 41.03
CA HIS A 1040 5.63 19.75 40.18
C HIS A 1040 5.79 21.27 40.29
N ALA A 1041 5.38 21.96 39.24
CA ALA A 1041 5.31 23.41 39.22
C ALA A 1041 3.85 23.89 39.41
N PRO A 1042 3.65 25.07 40.02
CA PRO A 1042 2.34 25.71 40.03
C PRO A 1042 1.80 25.90 38.62
N ARG A 1043 0.50 25.66 38.43
CA ARG A 1043 -0.22 25.82 37.15
C ARG A 1043 0.41 25.07 35.96
N GLN A 1044 1.12 23.95 36.20
CA GLN A 1044 1.76 23.17 35.15
C GLN A 1044 0.77 22.48 34.19
N ALA A 1045 -0.45 22.17 34.65
CA ALA A 1045 -1.42 21.38 33.88
C ALA A 1045 -2.79 22.03 33.83
N VAL A 1046 -3.47 21.90 32.70
CA VAL A 1046 -4.86 22.29 32.51
C VAL A 1046 -5.76 21.17 33.00
N VAL A 1047 -6.79 21.51 33.78
CA VAL A 1047 -7.91 20.60 34.09
C VAL A 1047 -9.17 21.09 33.39
N GLY A 1048 -9.98 20.18 32.88
CA GLY A 1048 -11.27 20.53 32.27
C GLY A 1048 -12.23 19.36 32.12
N SER A 1049 -13.45 19.64 31.67
CA SER A 1049 -14.48 18.63 31.39
C SER A 1049 -15.31 19.02 30.17
N VAL A 1050 -15.51 18.11 29.23
CA VAL A 1050 -16.40 18.27 28.07
C VAL A 1050 -17.86 18.46 28.49
N LYS A 1051 -18.22 18.06 29.72
CA LYS A 1051 -19.59 18.17 30.22
C LYS A 1051 -20.06 19.63 30.31
N THR A 1052 -19.14 20.58 30.33
CA THR A 1052 -19.49 22.00 30.27
C THR A 1052 -19.98 22.44 28.89
N ASN A 1053 -19.69 21.68 27.83
CA ASN A 1053 -20.16 21.94 26.47
C ASN A 1053 -21.43 21.15 26.15
N ILE A 1054 -21.44 19.85 26.46
CA ILE A 1054 -22.47 18.92 25.97
C ILE A 1054 -23.34 18.31 27.07
N GLY A 1055 -23.08 18.63 28.34
CA GLY A 1055 -23.70 17.94 29.48
C GLY A 1055 -23.12 16.56 29.74
N HIS A 1056 -23.75 15.81 30.63
CA HIS A 1056 -23.33 14.48 31.03
C HIS A 1056 -24.00 13.41 30.18
N THR A 1057 -23.28 12.87 29.19
CA THR A 1057 -23.78 11.82 28.27
C THR A 1057 -23.81 10.40 28.87
N LYS A 1058 -23.98 10.31 30.19
CA LYS A 1058 -24.06 9.06 30.98
C LYS A 1058 -23.04 7.99 30.55
N ALA A 1059 -23.47 6.87 29.96
CA ALA A 1059 -22.60 5.74 29.59
C ALA A 1059 -21.45 6.13 28.64
N SER A 1060 -21.68 7.10 27.74
CA SER A 1060 -20.71 7.53 26.72
C SER A 1060 -19.78 8.65 27.20
N ALA A 1061 -19.99 9.17 28.41
CA ALA A 1061 -19.30 10.38 28.90
C ALA A 1061 -17.78 10.22 29.00
N GLY A 1062 -17.31 9.04 29.37
CA GLY A 1062 -15.88 8.73 29.46
C GLY A 1062 -15.18 8.81 28.10
N VAL A 1063 -15.72 8.13 27.08
CA VAL A 1063 -15.14 8.17 25.73
C VAL A 1063 -15.34 9.53 25.05
N ALA A 1064 -16.42 10.27 25.32
CA ALA A 1064 -16.57 11.64 24.83
C ALA A 1064 -15.45 12.57 25.34
N GLY A 1065 -15.10 12.47 26.64
CA GLY A 1065 -13.94 13.16 27.21
C GLY A 1065 -12.62 12.66 26.63
N MET A 1066 -12.47 11.34 26.48
CA MET A 1066 -11.27 10.75 25.88
C MET A 1066 -11.04 11.22 24.44
N ILE A 1067 -12.11 11.36 23.63
CA ILE A 1067 -12.04 11.90 22.27
C ILE A 1067 -11.58 13.36 22.30
N LYS A 1068 -12.13 14.20 23.18
CA LYS A 1068 -11.65 15.59 23.36
C LYS A 1068 -10.16 15.62 23.69
N ALA A 1069 -9.70 14.76 24.61
CA ALA A 1069 -8.29 14.67 25.00
C ALA A 1069 -7.40 14.15 23.85
N ALA A 1070 -7.83 13.13 23.11
CA ALA A 1070 -7.12 12.59 21.96
C ALA A 1070 -7.00 13.63 20.83
N LEU A 1071 -8.08 14.37 20.55
CA LEU A 1071 -8.07 15.47 19.57
C LEU A 1071 -7.22 16.64 20.03
N SER A 1072 -7.18 16.93 21.33
CA SER A 1072 -6.26 17.94 21.91
C SER A 1072 -4.79 17.57 21.68
N LEU A 1073 -4.44 16.28 21.82
CA LEU A 1073 -3.11 15.77 21.51
C LEU A 1073 -2.82 15.82 20.00
N HIS A 1074 -3.75 15.32 19.18
CA HIS A 1074 -3.61 15.25 17.73
C HIS A 1074 -3.44 16.64 17.10
N HIS A 1075 -4.29 17.59 17.50
CA HIS A 1075 -4.29 18.96 17.00
C HIS A 1075 -3.35 19.89 17.76
N ARG A 1076 -2.73 19.40 18.84
CA ARG A 1076 -1.79 20.15 19.69
C ARG A 1076 -2.40 21.45 20.22
N VAL A 1077 -3.60 21.37 20.79
CA VAL A 1077 -4.35 22.50 21.35
C VAL A 1077 -4.83 22.13 22.76
N LEU A 1078 -4.64 23.04 23.71
CA LEU A 1078 -5.30 22.99 25.01
C LEU A 1078 -6.72 23.56 24.87
N PRO A 1079 -7.77 22.77 25.13
CA PRO A 1079 -9.15 23.17 24.88
C PRO A 1079 -9.68 24.14 25.96
N PRO A 1080 -10.62 25.03 25.61
CA PRO A 1080 -11.25 25.93 26.58
C PRO A 1080 -12.18 25.19 27.54
N HIS A 1081 -12.49 25.84 28.66
CA HIS A 1081 -13.45 25.39 29.66
C HIS A 1081 -14.58 26.43 29.82
N LEU A 1082 -15.83 25.95 29.93
CA LEU A 1082 -17.00 26.83 30.08
C LEU A 1082 -17.41 27.00 31.56
N HIS A 1083 -18.26 28.01 31.78
CA HIS A 1083 -19.01 28.26 33.03
C HIS A 1083 -18.23 28.46 34.33
N VAL A 1084 -16.91 28.70 34.28
CA VAL A 1084 -16.12 29.11 35.46
C VAL A 1084 -16.03 30.63 35.52
N ARG A 1085 -16.79 31.22 36.44
CA ARG A 1085 -16.67 32.65 36.82
C ARG A 1085 -15.77 32.79 38.04
N THR A 1086 -16.01 31.98 39.06
CA THR A 1086 -15.22 31.95 40.30
C THR A 1086 -14.75 30.51 40.52
N PRO A 1087 -13.46 30.20 40.31
CA PRO A 1087 -12.96 28.83 40.48
C PRO A 1087 -13.18 28.27 41.88
N ASN A 1088 -13.31 26.95 41.98
CA ASN A 1088 -13.31 26.18 43.23
C ASN A 1088 -12.10 26.56 44.10
N ALA A 1089 -12.26 26.54 45.43
CA ALA A 1089 -11.23 26.91 46.39
C ALA A 1089 -9.88 26.22 46.17
N ILE A 1090 -9.87 24.96 45.73
CA ILE A 1090 -8.63 24.20 45.45
C ILE A 1090 -7.83 24.84 44.30
N LEU A 1091 -8.50 25.31 43.25
CA LEU A 1091 -7.87 25.96 42.08
C LEU A 1091 -7.51 27.43 42.33
N ARG A 1092 -7.95 28.00 43.45
CA ARG A 1092 -7.61 29.37 43.86
C ARG A 1092 -6.25 29.46 44.57
N ASP A 1093 -5.72 28.36 45.09
CA ASP A 1093 -4.34 28.34 45.60
C ASP A 1093 -3.37 28.48 44.42
N GLU A 1094 -2.61 29.58 44.39
CA GLU A 1094 -1.66 29.86 43.32
C GLU A 1094 -0.56 28.81 43.17
N ARG A 1095 -0.30 27.99 44.21
CA ARG A 1095 0.67 26.89 44.20
C ARG A 1095 0.10 25.60 43.62
N ASN A 1096 -1.21 25.53 43.36
CA ASN A 1096 -1.82 24.32 42.82
C ASN A 1096 -1.24 24.00 41.42
N PRO A 1097 -0.85 22.74 41.12
CA PRO A 1097 -0.38 22.37 39.80
C PRO A 1097 -1.46 22.47 38.70
N LEU A 1098 -2.75 22.49 39.06
CA LEU A 1098 -3.87 22.52 38.14
C LEU A 1098 -4.43 23.93 37.96
N HIS A 1099 -4.89 24.24 36.75
CA HIS A 1099 -5.66 25.46 36.45
C HIS A 1099 -6.64 25.23 35.29
N VAL A 1100 -7.60 26.14 35.13
CA VAL A 1100 -8.56 26.14 34.00
C VAL A 1100 -8.22 27.27 33.02
N ILE A 1101 -8.55 27.08 31.74
CA ILE A 1101 -8.38 28.10 30.69
C ILE A 1101 -9.71 28.44 30.03
N ALA A 1102 -9.95 29.72 29.77
CA ALA A 1102 -11.20 30.19 29.17
C ALA A 1102 -11.19 30.23 27.65
N GLN A 1103 -10.01 30.17 27.03
CA GLN A 1103 -9.83 30.26 25.57
C GLN A 1103 -8.90 29.12 25.11
N PRO A 1104 -9.09 28.60 23.89
CA PRO A 1104 -8.17 27.62 23.31
C PRO A 1104 -6.75 28.20 23.22
N ARG A 1105 -5.74 27.36 23.46
CA ARG A 1105 -4.33 27.76 23.35
C ARG A 1105 -3.52 26.72 22.57
N PRO A 1106 -2.56 27.12 21.72
CA PRO A 1106 -1.56 26.19 21.20
C PRO A 1106 -0.89 25.44 22.35
N TRP A 1107 -0.84 24.11 22.25
CA TRP A 1107 -0.14 23.29 23.20
C TRP A 1107 1.30 23.18 22.72
N LEU A 1108 2.19 24.03 23.22
CA LEU A 1108 3.62 23.94 22.90
C LEU A 1108 4.25 22.81 23.73
N PRO A 1109 5.14 21.99 23.15
CA PRO A 1109 5.79 20.92 23.90
C PRO A 1109 6.92 21.52 24.73
N GLU A 1110 7.19 20.93 25.90
CA GLU A 1110 8.46 21.15 26.58
C GLU A 1110 9.55 20.32 25.88
N ALA A 1111 10.79 20.81 25.86
CA ALA A 1111 11.89 20.12 25.19
C ALA A 1111 12.00 18.66 25.71
N ASN A 1112 11.97 17.69 24.79
CA ASN A 1112 12.06 16.25 25.07
C ASN A 1112 10.93 15.65 25.93
N VAL A 1113 9.81 16.36 26.15
CA VAL A 1113 8.63 15.82 26.83
C VAL A 1113 7.45 15.80 25.85
N PRO A 1114 6.96 14.62 25.44
CA PRO A 1114 5.80 14.54 24.55
C PRO A 1114 4.55 15.04 25.28
N ARG A 1115 3.63 15.64 24.53
CA ARG A 1115 2.33 16.06 25.07
C ARG A 1115 1.57 14.85 25.60
N ARG A 1116 1.05 14.99 26.82
CA ARG A 1116 0.32 13.92 27.51
C ARG A 1116 -0.99 14.45 28.06
N ALA A 1117 -2.05 13.68 27.85
CA ALA A 1117 -3.38 13.95 28.36
C ALA A 1117 -3.90 12.73 29.12
N SER A 1118 -4.77 12.95 30.10
CA SER A 1118 -5.44 11.87 30.81
C SER A 1118 -6.94 12.13 30.89
N CYS A 1119 -7.71 11.05 30.95
CA CYS A 1119 -9.16 11.10 31.02
C CYS A 1119 -9.69 10.23 32.17
N SER A 1120 -10.59 10.78 32.97
CA SER A 1120 -11.23 10.11 34.11
C SER A 1120 -12.73 9.91 33.89
N ALA A 1121 -13.25 8.76 34.33
CA ALA A 1121 -14.68 8.53 34.44
C ALA A 1121 -14.99 7.77 35.74
N PHE A 1122 -15.78 8.39 36.61
CA PHE A 1122 -16.13 7.87 37.92
C PHE A 1122 -17.62 7.53 37.95
N GLY A 1123 -17.92 6.24 38.04
CA GLY A 1123 -19.29 5.73 38.01
C GLY A 1123 -20.00 6.01 39.32
N PHE A 1124 -21.29 6.36 39.22
CA PHE A 1124 -22.15 6.64 40.37
C PHE A 1124 -22.24 5.49 41.39
N GLY A 1125 -22.00 4.23 40.97
CA GLY A 1125 -21.92 3.06 41.85
C GLY A 1125 -20.55 2.81 42.49
N GLY A 1126 -19.60 3.75 42.36
CA GLY A 1126 -18.27 3.67 42.98
C GLY A 1126 -17.21 2.93 42.16
N THR A 1127 -17.42 2.72 40.85
CA THR A 1127 -16.41 2.11 39.96
C THR A 1127 -15.68 3.20 39.18
N ASN A 1128 -14.35 3.24 39.27
CA ASN A 1128 -13.54 4.32 38.70
C ASN A 1128 -12.63 3.81 37.59
N PHE A 1129 -12.55 4.54 36.49
CA PHE A 1129 -11.61 4.29 35.41
C PHE A 1129 -10.79 5.54 35.07
N HIS A 1130 -9.52 5.33 34.74
CA HIS A 1130 -8.61 6.37 34.30
C HIS A 1130 -7.79 5.86 33.12
N VAL A 1131 -7.63 6.68 32.08
CA VAL A 1131 -6.83 6.40 30.90
C VAL A 1131 -5.82 7.52 30.73
N THR A 1132 -4.55 7.19 30.50
CA THR A 1132 -3.50 8.17 30.18
C THR A 1132 -2.95 7.93 28.78
N MET A 1133 -2.78 9.02 28.04
CA MET A 1133 -2.45 9.04 26.62
C MET A 1133 -1.31 9.99 26.34
N GLN A 1134 -0.62 9.72 25.23
CA GLN A 1134 0.45 10.55 24.70
C GLN A 1134 0.17 10.89 23.24
N GLU A 1135 0.67 12.04 22.78
CA GLU A 1135 0.68 12.35 21.35
C GLU A 1135 1.47 11.31 20.55
N TYR A 1136 1.07 11.14 19.30
CA TYR A 1136 1.82 10.34 18.34
C TYR A 1136 2.74 11.24 17.51
N ALA A 1137 4.06 11.08 17.68
CA ALA A 1137 5.07 11.82 16.95
C ALA A 1137 5.64 11.07 15.72
N GLY A 1138 5.15 9.84 15.48
CA GLY A 1138 5.61 8.99 14.38
C GLY A 1138 4.95 9.28 13.03
N GLU A 1139 4.07 10.28 12.89
CA GLU A 1139 3.44 10.57 11.59
C GLU A 1139 4.42 11.28 10.67
N TYR A 1140 4.86 10.58 9.63
CA TYR A 1140 5.87 11.04 8.67
C TYR A 1140 5.25 11.57 7.37
N ARG A 1141 3.93 11.39 7.17
CA ARG A 1141 3.17 11.77 5.97
C ARG A 1141 2.55 13.15 6.17
N PRO A 1142 3.05 14.21 5.49
CA PRO A 1142 2.53 15.56 5.68
C PRO A 1142 1.04 15.68 5.30
N TRP A 1143 0.57 14.91 4.33
CA TRP A 1143 -0.83 14.96 3.86
C TRP A 1143 -1.85 14.36 4.84
N LEU A 1144 -1.42 13.61 5.86
CA LEU A 1144 -2.30 13.15 6.94
C LEU A 1144 -2.33 14.13 8.13
N GLN A 1145 -1.45 15.13 8.14
CA GLN A 1145 -1.47 16.22 9.11
C GLN A 1145 -2.46 17.28 8.63
N VAL A 1146 -3.76 16.97 8.73
CA VAL A 1146 -4.83 17.86 8.29
C VAL A 1146 -5.03 18.98 9.30
N ALA A 1147 -5.26 20.20 8.80
CA ALA A 1147 -5.58 21.34 9.64
C ALA A 1147 -6.83 21.07 10.50
N THR A 1148 -6.72 21.43 11.77
CA THR A 1148 -7.74 21.25 12.82
C THR A 1148 -9.08 21.92 12.53
N THR A 1149 -9.03 23.08 11.89
CA THR A 1149 -10.17 23.91 11.52
C THR A 1149 -9.74 24.78 10.33
N ASP A 1150 -10.70 25.07 9.48
CA ASP A 1150 -10.56 26.03 8.38
C ASP A 1150 -10.51 27.49 8.88
N ARG A 1151 -10.88 27.73 10.14
CA ARG A 1151 -10.99 29.05 10.77
C ARG A 1151 -10.43 29.01 12.19
N TRP A 1152 -9.30 29.67 12.40
CA TRP A 1152 -8.76 29.92 13.73
C TRP A 1152 -9.18 31.30 14.26
N PRO A 1153 -9.27 31.48 15.59
CA PRO A 1153 -9.48 32.82 16.17
C PRO A 1153 -8.38 33.83 15.83
N ALA A 1154 -7.18 33.35 15.47
CA ALA A 1154 -6.06 34.15 14.99
C ALA A 1154 -5.07 33.30 14.17
N GLU A 1155 -4.33 33.96 13.28
CA GLU A 1155 -3.28 33.36 12.44
C GLU A 1155 -1.90 33.89 12.82
N LEU A 1156 -0.85 33.08 12.62
CA LEU A 1156 0.55 33.48 12.77
C LEU A 1156 1.15 33.81 11.40
N LEU A 1157 1.63 35.04 11.24
CA LEU A 1157 2.23 35.54 10.01
C LEU A 1157 3.72 35.80 10.24
N LEU A 1158 4.55 35.26 9.35
CA LEU A 1158 6.01 35.24 9.50
C LEU A 1158 6.68 35.93 8.31
N TRP A 1159 7.59 36.84 8.60
CA TRP A 1159 8.49 37.45 7.63
C TRP A 1159 9.93 37.21 8.05
N GLY A 1160 10.79 36.90 7.09
CA GLY A 1160 12.23 36.80 7.27
C GLY A 1160 12.91 37.39 6.05
N GLU A 1161 13.81 38.35 6.26
CA GLU A 1161 14.52 39.05 5.20
C GLU A 1161 16.01 39.16 5.55
N ALA A 1162 16.83 39.55 4.58
CA ALA A 1162 18.29 39.61 4.73
C ALA A 1162 18.76 40.76 5.66
N ASP A 1163 17.94 41.80 5.82
CA ASP A 1163 18.20 42.93 6.71
C ASP A 1163 16.90 43.68 7.06
N ARG A 1164 17.03 44.64 7.99
CA ARG A 1164 15.92 45.43 8.52
C ARG A 1164 15.27 46.32 7.47
N ALA A 1165 16.01 46.82 6.48
CA ALA A 1165 15.48 47.69 5.43
C ALA A 1165 14.60 46.89 4.46
N ALA A 1166 15.05 45.70 4.07
CA ALA A 1166 14.28 44.75 3.28
C ALA A 1166 13.00 44.31 4.01
N LEU A 1167 13.09 44.03 5.32
CA LEU A 1167 11.94 43.72 6.15
C LEU A 1167 10.92 44.88 6.16
N VAL A 1168 11.36 46.12 6.40
CA VAL A 1168 10.48 47.31 6.33
C VAL A 1168 9.80 47.42 4.97
N GLN A 1169 10.53 47.26 3.85
CA GLN A 1169 9.97 47.34 2.51
C GLN A 1169 8.91 46.24 2.25
N ARG A 1170 9.18 45.02 2.71
CA ARG A 1170 8.26 43.88 2.58
C ARG A 1170 6.98 44.11 3.39
N ILE A 1171 7.09 44.61 4.62
CA ILE A 1171 5.90 44.91 5.44
C ILE A 1171 5.08 46.06 4.81
N ASP A 1172 5.73 47.12 4.32
CA ASP A 1172 5.06 48.25 3.67
C ASP A 1172 4.29 47.84 2.42
N THR A 1173 4.88 46.95 1.61
CA THR A 1173 4.23 46.37 0.42
C THR A 1173 3.05 45.47 0.80
N THR A 1174 3.22 44.68 1.86
CA THR A 1174 2.15 43.81 2.38
C THR A 1174 0.96 44.65 2.88
N LEU A 1175 1.24 45.74 3.62
CA LEU A 1175 0.22 46.64 4.14
C LEU A 1175 -0.59 47.31 3.03
N LYS A 1176 0.07 47.71 1.93
CA LYS A 1176 -0.58 48.24 0.72
C LYS A 1176 -1.45 47.19 0.05
N ALA A 1177 -0.93 45.98 -0.17
CA ALA A 1177 -1.67 44.89 -0.82
C ALA A 1177 -2.91 44.44 0.00
N LEU A 1178 -2.82 44.49 1.33
CA LEU A 1178 -3.95 44.21 2.23
C LEU A 1178 -5.09 45.22 2.05
N ALA A 1179 -4.78 46.50 1.80
CA ALA A 1179 -5.79 47.52 1.54
C ALA A 1179 -6.55 47.28 0.23
N ASP A 1180 -5.86 46.75 -0.79
CA ASP A 1180 -6.42 46.47 -2.11
C ASP A 1180 -7.16 45.12 -2.21
N THR A 1181 -7.05 44.25 -1.17
CA THR A 1181 -7.61 42.89 -1.18
C THR A 1181 -8.47 42.58 0.06
N PRO A 1182 -9.66 43.22 0.21
CA PRO A 1182 -10.49 43.09 1.41
C PRO A 1182 -11.09 41.69 1.65
N ALA A 1183 -11.08 40.81 0.65
CA ALA A 1183 -11.58 39.43 0.74
C ALA A 1183 -10.48 38.38 1.07
N LEU A 1184 -9.26 38.81 1.40
CA LEU A 1184 -8.15 37.89 1.69
C LEU A 1184 -8.40 37.11 2.98
N ALA A 1185 -8.42 35.78 2.89
CA ALA A 1185 -8.41 34.92 4.07
C ALA A 1185 -7.00 34.91 4.68
N LEU A 1186 -6.89 35.31 5.96
CA LEU A 1186 -5.60 35.39 6.64
C LEU A 1186 -4.82 34.07 6.64
N ARG A 1187 -5.51 32.93 6.70
CA ARG A 1187 -4.90 31.60 6.65
C ARG A 1187 -4.08 31.36 5.37
N ASP A 1188 -4.56 31.86 4.23
CA ASP A 1188 -3.92 31.64 2.93
C ASP A 1188 -2.65 32.51 2.84
N LEU A 1189 -2.71 33.72 3.39
CA LEU A 1189 -1.56 34.60 3.54
C LEU A 1189 -0.53 34.00 4.52
N ALA A 1190 -0.96 33.53 5.69
CA ALA A 1190 -0.09 32.89 6.68
C ALA A 1190 0.61 31.65 6.09
N ALA A 1191 -0.13 30.78 5.40
CA ALA A 1191 0.43 29.61 4.72
C ALA A 1191 1.42 29.99 3.61
N SER A 1192 1.12 31.04 2.83
CA SER A 1192 2.04 31.56 1.81
C SER A 1192 3.33 32.08 2.43
N LEU A 1193 3.22 32.93 3.46
CA LEU A 1193 4.35 33.49 4.19
C LEU A 1193 5.21 32.40 4.84
N ALA A 1194 4.60 31.41 5.48
CA ALA A 1194 5.32 30.29 6.09
C ALA A 1194 6.09 29.45 5.07
N ARG A 1195 5.54 29.21 3.86
CA ARG A 1195 6.24 28.48 2.79
C ARG A 1195 7.48 29.21 2.26
N HIS A 1196 7.43 30.53 2.23
CA HIS A 1196 8.53 31.39 1.75
C HIS A 1196 9.43 31.88 2.89
N TYR A 1197 9.08 31.57 4.13
CA TYR A 1197 9.88 31.94 5.29
C TYR A 1197 11.25 31.28 5.17
N ARG A 1198 12.27 32.11 5.33
CA ARG A 1198 13.67 31.71 5.50
C ARG A 1198 14.10 32.35 6.80
N SER A 1199 14.75 31.58 7.67
CA SER A 1199 15.42 32.18 8.83
C SER A 1199 16.55 33.06 8.28
N GLY A 1200 16.32 34.38 8.32
CA GLY A 1200 17.30 35.41 8.00
C GLY A 1200 17.89 36.01 9.28
N SER A 1201 18.69 37.07 9.13
CA SER A 1201 19.20 37.87 10.26
C SER A 1201 18.12 38.75 10.91
N GLU A 1202 17.03 39.07 10.20
CA GLU A 1202 15.96 39.95 10.68
C GLU A 1202 14.58 39.32 10.41
N THR A 1203 13.79 39.13 11.45
CA THR A 1203 12.53 38.38 11.40
C THR A 1203 11.39 39.11 12.11
N LEU A 1204 10.18 39.03 11.55
CA LEU A 1204 8.96 39.56 12.18
C LEU A 1204 7.91 38.46 12.26
N ALA A 1205 7.33 38.29 13.44
CA ALA A 1205 6.18 37.44 13.68
C ALA A 1205 5.00 38.29 14.17
N VAL A 1206 3.83 38.13 13.55
CA VAL A 1206 2.60 38.83 13.93
C VAL A 1206 1.47 37.82 14.10
N VAL A 1207 0.77 37.90 15.24
CA VAL A 1207 -0.48 37.17 15.46
C VAL A 1207 -1.65 38.13 15.25
N ALA A 1208 -2.59 37.78 14.37
CA ALA A 1208 -3.74 38.62 14.05
C ALA A 1208 -5.03 37.82 13.88
N GLY A 1209 -6.14 38.35 14.39
CA GLY A 1209 -7.48 37.75 14.30
C GLY A 1209 -8.28 38.10 13.05
N SER A 1210 -7.88 39.16 12.33
CA SER A 1210 -8.55 39.63 11.11
C SER A 1210 -7.60 40.45 10.24
N ALA A 1211 -7.93 40.65 8.97
CA ALA A 1211 -7.12 41.48 8.07
C ALA A 1211 -6.96 42.93 8.59
N SER A 1212 -7.98 43.48 9.24
CA SER A 1212 -7.91 44.81 9.87
C SER A 1212 -7.00 44.83 11.11
N ASP A 1213 -7.08 43.81 11.95
CA ASP A 1213 -6.18 43.63 13.09
C ASP A 1213 -4.73 43.47 12.63
N LEU A 1214 -4.51 42.68 11.57
CA LEU A 1214 -3.20 42.55 10.93
C LEU A 1214 -2.67 43.88 10.41
N ALA A 1215 -3.46 44.63 9.64
CA ALA A 1215 -3.05 45.92 9.10
C ALA A 1215 -2.65 46.90 10.22
N THR A 1216 -3.41 46.91 11.32
CA THR A 1216 -3.11 47.73 12.51
C THR A 1216 -1.77 47.34 13.13
N ARG A 1217 -1.53 46.04 13.32
CA ARG A 1217 -0.30 45.50 13.91
C ARG A 1217 0.91 45.70 13.01
N LEU A 1218 0.76 45.56 11.70
CA LEU A 1218 1.83 45.84 10.73
C LEU A 1218 2.18 47.33 10.69
N GLY A 1219 1.20 48.23 10.79
CA GLY A 1219 1.46 49.67 10.93
C GLY A 1219 2.26 50.00 12.19
N GLN A 1220 1.91 49.38 13.32
CA GLN A 1220 2.65 49.52 14.59
C GLN A 1220 4.06 48.90 14.52
N ALA A 1221 4.19 47.73 13.89
CA ALA A 1221 5.48 47.09 13.64
C ALA A 1221 6.38 47.97 12.75
N LEU A 1222 5.83 48.60 11.71
CA LEU A 1222 6.57 49.53 10.85
C LEU A 1222 7.06 50.75 11.61
N ALA A 1223 6.22 51.37 12.44
CA ALA A 1223 6.63 52.50 13.27
C ALA A 1223 7.81 52.11 14.19
N TYR A 1224 7.77 50.91 14.78
CA TYR A 1224 8.88 50.38 15.58
C TYR A 1224 10.14 50.12 14.73
N LEU A 1225 10.00 49.42 13.61
CA LEU A 1225 11.10 49.11 12.71
C LEU A 1225 11.75 50.38 12.11
N ARG A 1226 11.02 51.49 12.01
CA ARG A 1226 11.53 52.82 11.62
C ARG A 1226 12.10 53.65 12.77
N GLY A 1227 11.96 53.21 14.02
CA GLY A 1227 12.43 53.94 15.21
C GLY A 1227 11.51 55.08 15.64
N GLU A 1228 10.28 55.14 15.13
CA GLU A 1228 9.26 56.14 15.49
C GLU A 1228 8.61 55.82 16.85
N THR A 1229 8.68 54.57 17.30
CA THR A 1229 8.28 54.11 18.64
C THR A 1229 9.27 53.10 19.19
N ALA A 1230 9.45 53.07 20.51
CA ALA A 1230 10.32 52.11 21.21
C ALA A 1230 9.58 50.83 21.66
N VAL A 1231 8.26 50.76 21.47
CA VAL A 1231 7.42 49.67 22.01
C VAL A 1231 6.71 48.93 20.88
N LEU A 1232 6.88 47.61 20.85
CA LEU A 1232 6.13 46.71 19.98
C LEU A 1232 4.75 46.39 20.58
N ALA A 1233 3.75 46.27 19.71
CA ALA A 1233 2.41 45.90 20.13
C ALA A 1233 2.36 44.44 20.64
N PRO A 1234 1.52 44.13 21.65
CA PRO A 1234 1.33 42.76 22.12
C PRO A 1234 0.93 41.84 20.96
N GLY A 1235 1.63 40.73 20.75
CA GLY A 1235 1.40 39.82 19.61
C GLY A 1235 2.19 40.16 18.35
N VAL A 1236 3.13 41.11 18.44
CA VAL A 1236 4.19 41.34 17.44
C VAL A 1236 5.54 41.06 18.08
N VAL A 1237 6.35 40.23 17.42
CA VAL A 1237 7.72 39.91 17.85
C VAL A 1237 8.66 40.20 16.70
N HIS A 1238 9.71 40.97 16.99
CA HIS A 1238 10.84 41.22 16.08
C HIS A 1238 12.07 40.53 16.67
N GLY A 1239 12.77 39.76 15.86
CA GLY A 1239 13.88 38.91 16.27
C GLY A 1239 15.03 38.89 15.29
#